data_AF-A0A0D3JUV4-F1
#
_entry.id   AF-A0A0D3JUV4-F1
#
_cell.length_a   1.000
_cell.length_b   1.000
_cell.length_c   1.000
_cell.angle_alpha   90.00
_cell.angle_beta   90.00
_cell.angle_gamma   90.00
#
_symmetry.space_group_name_H-M   'P 1'
#
loop_
_entity.id
_entity.type
_entity.pdbx_description
1 polymer ?
#
loop_
_entity_poly.entity_id
_entity_poly.type
_entity_poly.pdbx_seq_one_letter_code
_entity_poly.pdbx_strand_id
1 'polypeptide(L)'
;MHACVRPLLHATAPAVRASIAATASADAVVALSDWTSGRGAAGLVAFACVHTAAVVGCFPATILFELAAGLLFGVYQGAAVAWSAKVLAATITYLVSSGIARAALSAAGVEEAAARAYAAQPSLANLAQSVERDGARFTLLARLSPIPSWLNNYGLALAGVSLDDYFPATALATLPAVLTHVYAGSLFSSALEIVERDGAASFPSFASLVLGAAGALGGGLLLREVAAAAASTTESGGRGEGGGGGDQSAAARPQRIWRRSDPRASVVGDDGPRILDSSNCETGGGTSTLAGLNTAIVGGGASGLLLAHRLLDAGASVTLLEARGDPRDGRVREGRAYALGLGLRGRAAIRAVDEALWQAVKAEGFGSDRFTLHAPFFGDEPSVLIYQSDLCSALLTALEARHRASGRLDMQFRARVEKVDPESGELAWRRRPGESELHSAVRASFAERCPSFNAERATLGGSLKVLRLERMPARLAPDAVHLVPGAGGLAAFLEPTARGEACALLSWRGDTLTTTLPDGSKGSWQPASATDADAARRALASALPLLADALNTTAIGEQFVAQRVSKAATVRCNSYSLGRAALLGDAAHSTGGASGQGCNSALQDAISLSDVLSRFDGDVAAALPAYSRERVPEGTALLDLSTGPGADAPPTRKLLYAASSALDFLLSPLGLRDPPLQTLLTTSLTPFAEIRRRREAAFGPFPSSAEFAAQIEEVACGRVRIGS
;
A
#
# COMPACT_ATOMS: atom_id res chain seq x y z
N MET A 1 -25.95 -25.31 10.17
CA MET A 1 -24.78 -25.31 9.25
C MET A 1 -23.67 -26.30 9.62
N HIS A 2 -23.35 -26.53 10.91
CA HIS A 2 -22.23 -27.40 11.31
C HIS A 2 -22.39 -28.91 11.03
N ALA A 3 -23.61 -29.43 10.84
CA ALA A 3 -23.86 -30.86 10.62
C ALA A 3 -23.75 -31.31 9.15
N CYS A 4 -23.91 -30.40 8.17
CA CYS A 4 -23.83 -30.74 6.74
C CYS A 4 -22.44 -30.56 6.13
N VAL A 5 -21.55 -29.78 6.77
CA VAL A 5 -20.23 -29.44 6.21
C VAL A 5 -19.15 -30.45 6.61
N ARG A 6 -19.31 -31.13 7.76
CA ARG A 6 -18.34 -32.09 8.29
C ARG A 6 -18.18 -33.37 7.42
N PRO A 7 -19.25 -33.97 6.86
CA PRO A 7 -19.11 -35.10 5.93
C PRO A 7 -18.45 -34.69 4.61
N LEU A 8 -18.73 -33.47 4.12
CA LEU A 8 -18.18 -32.94 2.87
C LEU A 8 -16.67 -32.63 2.99
N LEU A 9 -16.22 -32.16 4.15
CA LEU A 9 -14.79 -31.94 4.45
C LEU A 9 -14.03 -33.25 4.68
N HIS A 10 -14.67 -34.27 5.27
CA HIS A 10 -14.05 -35.61 5.40
C HIS A 10 -13.97 -36.37 4.08
N ALA A 11 -14.92 -36.14 3.15
CA ALA A 11 -14.89 -36.71 1.81
C ALA A 11 -13.89 -36.00 0.87
N THR A 12 -13.62 -34.71 1.07
CA THR A 12 -12.72 -33.92 0.20
C THR A 12 -11.28 -33.84 0.73
N ALA A 13 -11.03 -34.07 2.02
CA ALA A 13 -9.68 -34.04 2.60
C ALA A 13 -8.68 -35.07 2.02
N PRO A 14 -9.07 -36.31 1.64
CA PRO A 14 -8.18 -37.24 0.97
C PRO A 14 -7.84 -36.80 -0.46
N ALA A 15 -8.82 -36.23 -1.19
CA ALA A 15 -8.64 -35.75 -2.57
C ALA A 15 -7.77 -34.49 -2.63
N VAL A 16 -7.87 -33.61 -1.63
CA VAL A 16 -7.01 -32.42 -1.48
C VAL A 16 -5.61 -32.79 -1.03
N ARG A 17 -5.44 -33.77 -0.11
CA ARG A 17 -4.11 -34.33 0.22
C ARG A 17 -3.48 -35.05 -0.96
N ALA A 18 -4.26 -35.78 -1.75
CA ALA A 18 -3.80 -36.42 -2.97
C ALA A 18 -3.40 -35.38 -4.04
N SER A 19 -4.13 -34.26 -4.16
CA SER A 19 -3.81 -33.20 -5.14
C SER A 19 -2.61 -32.35 -4.75
N ILE A 20 -2.35 -32.16 -3.44
CA ILE A 20 -1.12 -31.49 -2.96
C ILE A 20 0.08 -32.43 -3.00
N ALA A 21 -0.13 -33.74 -2.87
CA ALA A 21 0.90 -34.76 -3.10
C ALA A 21 1.16 -35.03 -4.60
N ALA A 22 0.21 -34.69 -5.48
CA ALA A 22 0.28 -34.90 -6.92
C ALA A 22 0.90 -33.72 -7.69
N THR A 23 2.01 -33.18 -7.19
CA THR A 23 3.08 -32.78 -8.09
C THR A 23 3.64 -34.05 -8.73
N ALA A 24 2.98 -34.47 -9.82
CA ALA A 24 3.36 -35.44 -10.85
C ALA A 24 4.41 -36.50 -10.47
N SER A 25 3.98 -37.64 -9.90
CA SER A 25 4.64 -38.91 -10.21
C SER A 25 4.06 -39.47 -11.51
N ALA A 26 4.90 -40.08 -12.35
CA ALA A 26 4.46 -40.74 -13.59
C ALA A 26 3.32 -41.74 -13.32
N ASP A 27 3.35 -42.42 -12.17
CA ASP A 27 2.35 -43.40 -11.74
C ASP A 27 0.93 -42.83 -11.60
N ALA A 28 0.78 -41.57 -11.14
CA ALA A 28 -0.54 -40.95 -10.99
C ALA A 28 -1.16 -40.57 -12.34
N VAL A 29 -0.32 -40.19 -13.30
CA VAL A 29 -0.74 -39.89 -14.68
C VAL A 29 -1.13 -41.18 -15.40
N VAL A 30 -0.35 -42.26 -15.24
CA VAL A 30 -0.66 -43.58 -15.78
C VAL A 30 -1.96 -44.13 -15.18
N ALA A 31 -2.13 -44.07 -13.86
CA ALA A 31 -3.36 -44.53 -13.20
C ALA A 31 -4.61 -43.74 -13.64
N LEU A 32 -4.49 -42.42 -13.85
CA LEU A 32 -5.57 -41.59 -14.36
C LEU A 32 -5.88 -41.89 -15.84
N SER A 33 -4.83 -42.09 -16.65
CA SER A 33 -4.93 -42.48 -18.06
C SER A 33 -5.60 -43.85 -18.23
N ASP A 34 -5.21 -44.84 -17.42
CA ASP A 34 -5.81 -46.18 -17.40
C ASP A 34 -7.28 -46.13 -16.95
N TRP A 35 -7.58 -45.31 -15.93
CA TRP A 35 -8.94 -45.09 -15.43
C TRP A 35 -9.86 -44.44 -16.49
N THR A 36 -9.33 -43.53 -17.32
CA THR A 36 -10.07 -42.90 -18.42
C THR A 36 -10.18 -43.80 -19.65
N SER A 37 -9.09 -44.46 -20.05
CA SER A 37 -9.01 -45.28 -21.26
C SER A 37 -9.86 -46.55 -21.16
N GLY A 38 -9.95 -47.15 -19.96
CA GLY A 38 -10.78 -48.33 -19.71
C GLY A 38 -12.30 -48.08 -19.77
N ARG A 39 -12.76 -46.82 -19.89
CA ARG A 39 -14.19 -46.45 -19.86
C ARG A 39 -14.71 -45.79 -21.15
N GLY A 40 -13.86 -45.56 -22.15
CA GLY A 40 -14.25 -44.95 -23.42
C GLY A 40 -15.04 -43.64 -23.23
N ALA A 41 -16.20 -43.50 -23.89
CA ALA A 41 -17.04 -42.30 -23.82
C ALA A 41 -17.50 -41.94 -22.38
N ALA A 42 -17.64 -42.92 -21.48
CA ALA A 42 -18.02 -42.66 -20.09
C ALA A 42 -16.90 -41.95 -19.31
N GLY A 43 -15.63 -42.15 -19.69
CA GLY A 43 -14.48 -41.44 -19.12
C GLY A 43 -14.49 -39.95 -19.44
N LEU A 44 -14.86 -39.58 -20.69
CA LEU A 44 -14.99 -38.18 -21.12
C LEU A 44 -16.09 -37.44 -20.34
N VAL A 45 -17.24 -38.09 -20.17
CA VAL A 45 -18.37 -37.51 -19.40
C VAL A 45 -18.00 -37.34 -17.93
N ALA A 46 -17.35 -38.34 -17.31
CA ALA A 46 -16.93 -38.25 -15.93
C ALA A 46 -15.91 -37.11 -15.72
N PHE A 47 -14.95 -36.96 -16.63
CA PHE A 47 -13.99 -35.87 -16.60
C PHE A 47 -14.68 -34.50 -16.73
N ALA A 48 -15.61 -34.36 -17.68
CA ALA A 48 -16.38 -33.14 -17.87
C ALA A 48 -17.17 -32.76 -16.61
N CYS A 49 -17.81 -33.72 -15.95
CA CYS A 49 -18.56 -33.51 -14.72
C CYS A 49 -17.67 -33.03 -13.57
N VAL A 50 -16.50 -33.65 -13.37
CA VAL A 50 -15.56 -33.26 -12.31
C VAL A 50 -14.99 -31.86 -12.57
N HIS A 51 -14.58 -31.58 -13.81
CA HIS A 51 -14.09 -30.26 -14.19
C HIS A 51 -15.18 -29.19 -13.99
N THR A 52 -16.42 -29.48 -14.40
CA THR A 52 -17.57 -28.58 -14.20
C THR A 52 -17.78 -28.30 -12.71
N ALA A 53 -17.81 -29.33 -11.88
CA ALA A 53 -17.99 -29.20 -10.43
C ALA A 53 -16.86 -28.41 -9.76
N ALA A 54 -15.61 -28.59 -10.21
CA ALA A 54 -14.46 -27.85 -9.69
C ALA A 54 -14.56 -26.35 -10.00
N VAL A 55 -14.97 -25.98 -11.23
CA VAL A 55 -15.18 -24.58 -11.62
C VAL A 55 -16.36 -23.95 -10.86
N VAL A 56 -17.48 -24.66 -10.73
CA VAL A 56 -18.64 -24.20 -9.95
C VAL A 56 -18.26 -24.02 -8.46
N GLY A 57 -17.45 -24.92 -7.92
CA GLY A 57 -16.96 -24.87 -6.53
C GLY A 57 -15.81 -23.89 -6.27
N CYS A 58 -15.43 -23.06 -7.25
CA CYS A 58 -14.33 -22.10 -7.15
C CYS A 58 -12.98 -22.72 -6.73
N PHE A 59 -12.71 -23.97 -7.16
CA PHE A 59 -11.47 -24.65 -6.84
C PHE A 59 -10.26 -23.90 -7.42
N PRO A 60 -9.15 -23.70 -6.65
CA PRO A 60 -7.96 -23.05 -7.18
C PRO A 60 -7.30 -23.91 -8.27
N ALA A 61 -6.66 -23.29 -9.26
CA ALA A 61 -5.91 -23.96 -10.34
C ALA A 61 -6.74 -24.85 -11.30
N THR A 62 -7.93 -24.42 -11.69
CA THR A 62 -8.75 -25.11 -12.72
C THR A 62 -8.07 -25.28 -14.08
N ILE A 63 -7.03 -24.48 -14.37
CA ILE A 63 -6.15 -24.65 -15.54
C ILE A 63 -5.52 -26.05 -15.63
N LEU A 64 -5.32 -26.74 -14.49
CA LEU A 64 -4.78 -28.10 -14.45
C LEU A 64 -5.71 -29.11 -15.13
N PHE A 65 -7.04 -28.88 -15.10
CA PHE A 65 -7.99 -29.73 -15.83
C PHE A 65 -7.89 -29.50 -17.34
N GLU A 66 -7.60 -28.28 -17.80
CA GLU A 66 -7.43 -28.01 -19.23
C GLU A 66 -6.13 -28.66 -19.76
N LEU A 67 -5.04 -28.59 -18.98
CA LEU A 67 -3.80 -29.29 -19.28
C LEU A 67 -4.00 -30.83 -19.26
N ALA A 68 -4.70 -31.35 -18.24
CA ALA A 68 -5.00 -32.78 -18.14
C ALA A 68 -5.89 -33.28 -19.29
N ALA A 69 -6.83 -32.47 -19.77
CA ALA A 69 -7.66 -32.83 -20.92
C ALA A 69 -6.83 -33.01 -22.20
N GLY A 70 -5.83 -32.14 -22.41
CA GLY A 70 -4.87 -32.26 -23.51
C GLY A 70 -3.97 -33.48 -23.40
N LEU A 71 -3.53 -33.79 -22.18
CA LEU A 71 -2.71 -34.96 -21.86
C LEU A 71 -3.47 -36.28 -22.08
N LEU A 72 -4.74 -36.36 -21.66
CA LEU A 72 -5.53 -37.58 -21.64
C LEU A 72 -6.28 -37.87 -22.93
N PHE A 73 -6.75 -36.83 -23.64
CA PHE A 73 -7.68 -36.96 -24.77
C PHE A 73 -7.15 -36.31 -26.06
N GLY A 74 -5.94 -35.75 -26.04
CA GLY A 74 -5.38 -35.01 -27.15
C GLY A 74 -6.09 -33.67 -27.41
N VAL A 75 -5.64 -32.96 -28.44
CA VAL A 75 -6.04 -31.56 -28.68
C VAL A 75 -7.53 -31.42 -28.96
N TYR A 76 -8.08 -32.19 -29.90
CA TYR A 76 -9.45 -31.98 -30.37
C TYR A 76 -10.50 -32.46 -29.37
N GLN A 77 -10.37 -33.69 -28.86
CA GLN A 77 -11.32 -34.23 -27.87
C GLN A 77 -11.14 -33.57 -26.50
N GLY A 78 -9.89 -33.30 -26.09
CA GLY A 78 -9.59 -32.57 -24.87
C GLY A 78 -10.15 -31.15 -24.87
N ALA A 79 -10.03 -30.43 -26.01
CA ALA A 79 -10.60 -29.10 -26.15
C ALA A 79 -12.12 -29.13 -26.10
N ALA A 80 -12.76 -30.05 -26.84
CA ALA A 80 -14.21 -30.18 -26.84
C ALA A 80 -14.76 -30.45 -25.42
N VAL A 81 -14.14 -31.37 -24.67
CA VAL A 81 -14.57 -31.71 -23.31
C VAL A 81 -14.28 -30.59 -22.31
N ALA A 82 -13.07 -30.02 -22.31
CA ALA A 82 -12.69 -28.97 -21.37
C ALA A 82 -13.47 -27.67 -21.63
N TRP A 83 -13.69 -27.31 -22.88
CA TRP A 83 -14.48 -26.13 -23.26
C TRP A 83 -15.95 -26.30 -22.88
N SER A 84 -16.55 -27.45 -23.20
CA SER A 84 -17.94 -27.75 -22.82
C SER A 84 -18.14 -27.71 -21.32
N ALA A 85 -17.22 -28.30 -20.55
CA ALA A 85 -17.26 -28.27 -19.08
C ALA A 85 -17.15 -26.84 -18.52
N LYS A 86 -16.27 -26.01 -19.09
CA LYS A 86 -16.04 -24.64 -18.64
C LYS A 86 -17.21 -23.70 -18.95
N VAL A 87 -17.80 -23.83 -20.14
CA VAL A 87 -19.01 -23.09 -20.55
C VAL A 87 -20.21 -23.54 -19.71
N LEU A 88 -20.38 -24.85 -19.52
CA LEU A 88 -21.44 -25.41 -18.67
C LEU A 88 -21.32 -24.92 -17.23
N ALA A 89 -20.11 -24.95 -16.65
CA ALA A 89 -19.87 -24.44 -15.30
C ALA A 89 -20.18 -22.95 -15.17
N ALA A 90 -19.68 -22.13 -16.11
CA ALA A 90 -19.95 -20.70 -16.11
C ALA A 90 -21.45 -20.39 -16.23
N THR A 91 -22.19 -21.21 -16.98
CA THR A 91 -23.65 -21.10 -17.13
C THR A 91 -24.39 -21.53 -15.86
N ILE A 92 -24.00 -22.64 -15.24
CA ILE A 92 -24.57 -23.09 -13.95
C ILE A 92 -24.34 -22.02 -12.88
N THR A 93 -23.13 -21.48 -12.78
CA THR A 93 -22.82 -20.41 -11.82
C THR A 93 -23.62 -19.14 -12.08
N TYR A 94 -23.82 -18.77 -13.35
CA TYR A 94 -24.69 -17.66 -13.74
C TYR A 94 -26.15 -17.92 -13.35
N LEU A 95 -26.68 -19.12 -13.57
CA LEU A 95 -28.06 -19.47 -13.22
C LEU A 95 -28.29 -19.50 -11.70
N VAL A 96 -27.32 -20.03 -10.95
CA VAL A 96 -27.33 -20.03 -9.49
C VAL A 96 -27.32 -18.60 -8.94
N SER A 97 -26.51 -17.71 -9.52
CA SER A 97 -26.44 -16.31 -9.10
C SER A 97 -27.66 -15.48 -9.53
N SER A 98 -28.14 -15.65 -10.74
CA SER A 98 -29.35 -14.96 -11.22
C SER A 98 -30.63 -15.43 -10.51
N GLY A 99 -30.73 -16.71 -10.11
CA GLY A 99 -31.89 -17.27 -9.43
C GLY A 99 -31.87 -17.15 -7.89
N ILE A 100 -30.81 -17.63 -7.24
CA ILE A 100 -30.74 -17.73 -5.76
C ILE A 100 -30.25 -16.42 -5.15
N ALA A 101 -29.30 -15.72 -5.78
CA ALA A 101 -28.80 -14.47 -5.23
C ALA A 101 -29.81 -13.33 -5.39
N ARG A 102 -30.53 -13.20 -6.52
CA ARG A 102 -31.57 -12.16 -6.65
C ARG A 102 -32.72 -12.35 -5.65
N ALA A 103 -33.15 -13.59 -5.41
CA ALA A 103 -34.15 -13.89 -4.38
C ALA A 103 -33.63 -13.60 -2.96
N ALA A 104 -32.39 -13.97 -2.62
CA ALA A 104 -31.78 -13.69 -1.32
C ALA A 104 -31.45 -12.20 -1.10
N LEU A 105 -31.10 -11.46 -2.17
CA LEU A 105 -30.79 -10.02 -2.15
C LEU A 105 -32.06 -9.17 -1.98
N SER A 106 -33.19 -9.59 -2.57
CA SER A 106 -34.51 -8.98 -2.36
C SER A 106 -34.99 -9.12 -0.90
N ALA A 107 -34.64 -10.22 -0.23
CA ALA A 107 -35.00 -10.47 1.17
C ALA A 107 -34.08 -9.77 2.19
N ALA A 108 -32.89 -9.28 1.78
CA ALA A 108 -31.87 -8.73 2.66
C ALA A 108 -31.74 -7.18 2.59
N GLY A 109 -32.65 -6.47 1.91
CA GLY A 109 -32.63 -5.01 1.83
C GLY A 109 -31.48 -4.43 1.00
N VAL A 110 -30.83 -5.25 0.16
CA VAL A 110 -29.67 -4.83 -0.65
C VAL A 110 -30.09 -3.94 -1.83
N GLU A 111 -31.34 -3.99 -2.28
CA GLU A 111 -31.88 -3.03 -3.26
C GLU A 111 -31.78 -1.58 -2.75
N GLU A 112 -32.01 -1.33 -1.45
CA GLU A 112 -31.81 0.00 -0.86
C GLU A 112 -30.33 0.35 -0.72
N ALA A 113 -29.44 -0.63 -0.50
CA ALA A 113 -27.99 -0.40 -0.45
C ALA A 113 -27.41 -0.10 -1.86
N ALA A 114 -27.88 -0.81 -2.88
CA ALA A 114 -27.54 -0.56 -4.28
C ALA A 114 -28.12 0.78 -4.75
N ALA A 115 -29.37 1.10 -4.40
CA ALA A 115 -29.96 2.41 -4.68
C ALA A 115 -29.21 3.56 -3.98
N ARG A 116 -28.74 3.36 -2.74
CA ARG A 116 -27.87 4.33 -2.03
C ARG A 116 -26.50 4.45 -2.70
N ALA A 117 -25.89 3.36 -3.16
CA ALA A 117 -24.63 3.36 -3.89
C ALA A 117 -24.74 4.04 -5.26
N TYR A 118 -25.82 3.77 -6.01
CA TYR A 118 -26.14 4.41 -7.29
C TYR A 118 -26.50 5.89 -7.14
N ALA A 119 -27.19 6.27 -6.06
CA ALA A 119 -27.46 7.67 -5.73
C ALA A 119 -26.21 8.43 -5.28
N ALA A 120 -25.23 7.76 -4.65
CA ALA A 120 -23.95 8.34 -4.27
C ALA A 120 -22.98 8.52 -5.44
N GLN A 121 -23.12 7.75 -6.54
CA GLN A 121 -22.24 7.80 -7.70
C GLN A 121 -22.98 7.61 -9.05
N PRO A 122 -23.21 8.69 -9.81
CA PRO A 122 -23.88 8.63 -11.12
C PRO A 122 -23.16 7.77 -12.17
N SER A 123 -21.84 7.61 -12.07
CA SER A 123 -21.03 6.80 -12.99
C SER A 123 -21.31 5.29 -12.87
N LEU A 124 -21.59 4.80 -11.67
CA LEU A 124 -21.98 3.39 -11.43
C LEU A 124 -23.37 3.10 -11.99
N ALA A 125 -24.29 4.05 -11.90
CA ALA A 125 -25.61 3.94 -12.52
C ALA A 125 -25.51 3.91 -14.05
N ASN A 126 -24.68 4.78 -14.65
CA ASN A 126 -24.40 4.79 -16.09
C ASN A 126 -23.70 3.51 -16.55
N LEU A 127 -22.79 2.94 -15.74
CA LEU A 127 -22.14 1.67 -16.03
C LEU A 127 -23.13 0.50 -15.96
N ALA A 128 -23.99 0.45 -14.95
CA ALA A 128 -25.03 -0.57 -14.82
C ALA A 128 -26.01 -0.53 -16.01
N GLN A 129 -26.47 0.66 -16.42
CA GLN A 129 -27.29 0.82 -17.63
C GLN A 129 -26.54 0.45 -18.92
N SER A 130 -25.24 0.71 -19.00
CA SER A 130 -24.44 0.36 -20.18
C SER A 130 -24.19 -1.16 -20.26
N VAL A 131 -24.00 -1.82 -19.11
CA VAL A 131 -23.86 -3.28 -19.00
C VAL A 131 -25.16 -3.98 -19.35
N GLU A 132 -26.32 -3.41 -18.96
CA GLU A 132 -27.63 -3.94 -19.33
C GLU A 132 -27.94 -3.76 -20.83
N ARG A 133 -27.48 -2.65 -21.43
CA ARG A 133 -27.70 -2.34 -22.86
C ARG A 133 -26.80 -3.11 -23.82
N ASP A 134 -25.55 -3.39 -23.44
CA ASP A 134 -24.52 -4.01 -24.30
C ASP A 134 -23.88 -5.25 -23.61
N GLY A 135 -24.70 -6.07 -22.95
CA GLY A 135 -24.26 -7.17 -22.08
C GLY A 135 -23.30 -8.18 -22.73
N ALA A 136 -23.46 -8.46 -24.03
CA ALA A 136 -22.59 -9.40 -24.75
C ALA A 136 -21.16 -8.86 -24.91
N ARG A 137 -21.02 -7.56 -25.18
CA ARG A 137 -19.72 -6.89 -25.32
C ARG A 137 -18.99 -6.83 -23.99
N PHE A 138 -19.69 -6.45 -22.92
CA PHE A 138 -19.12 -6.43 -21.57
C PHE A 138 -18.70 -7.82 -21.12
N THR A 139 -19.50 -8.85 -21.41
CA THR A 139 -19.13 -10.24 -21.10
C THR A 139 -17.86 -10.66 -21.85
N LEU A 140 -17.75 -10.34 -23.14
CA LEU A 140 -16.59 -10.67 -23.95
C LEU A 140 -15.32 -9.98 -23.39
N LEU A 141 -15.38 -8.68 -23.14
CA LEU A 141 -14.25 -7.91 -22.61
C LEU A 141 -13.84 -8.39 -21.21
N ALA A 142 -14.81 -8.63 -20.32
CA ALA A 142 -14.54 -9.12 -18.98
C ALA A 142 -13.85 -10.49 -19.00
N ARG A 143 -14.26 -11.38 -19.92
CA ARG A 143 -13.67 -12.72 -20.10
C ARG A 143 -12.27 -12.71 -20.73
N LEU A 144 -11.98 -11.72 -21.57
CA LEU A 144 -10.66 -11.53 -22.20
C LEU A 144 -9.70 -10.72 -21.31
N SER A 145 -10.22 -10.04 -20.29
CA SER A 145 -9.43 -9.32 -19.29
C SER A 145 -8.88 -10.24 -18.18
N PRO A 146 -7.83 -9.84 -17.44
CA PRO A 146 -7.23 -10.65 -16.36
C PRO A 146 -8.07 -10.64 -15.07
N ILE A 147 -9.39 -10.77 -15.19
CA ILE A 147 -10.34 -10.85 -14.09
C ILE A 147 -10.51 -12.34 -13.69
N PRO A 148 -10.47 -12.69 -12.38
CA PRO A 148 -10.71 -14.06 -11.93
C PRO A 148 -12.02 -14.63 -12.45
N SER A 149 -12.01 -15.88 -12.91
CA SER A 149 -13.15 -16.52 -13.58
C SER A 149 -14.40 -16.61 -12.72
N TRP A 150 -14.25 -16.80 -11.40
CA TRP A 150 -15.37 -16.76 -10.46
C TRP A 150 -16.02 -15.37 -10.42
N LEU A 151 -15.23 -14.29 -10.40
CA LEU A 151 -15.76 -12.93 -10.37
C LEU A 151 -16.54 -12.60 -11.65
N ASN A 152 -16.07 -13.05 -12.81
CA ASN A 152 -16.82 -12.95 -14.06
C ASN A 152 -18.12 -13.79 -14.06
N ASN A 153 -18.08 -14.99 -13.46
CA ASN A 153 -19.24 -15.88 -13.42
C ASN A 153 -20.39 -15.35 -12.54
N TYR A 154 -20.06 -14.73 -11.40
CA TYR A 154 -21.04 -14.17 -10.47
C TYR A 154 -21.37 -12.70 -10.75
N GLY A 155 -20.35 -11.90 -11.06
CA GLY A 155 -20.46 -10.45 -11.20
C GLY A 155 -21.33 -10.02 -12.38
N LEU A 156 -21.18 -10.66 -13.55
CA LEU A 156 -21.98 -10.33 -14.74
C LEU A 156 -23.47 -10.67 -14.55
N ALA A 157 -23.79 -11.74 -13.83
CA ALA A 157 -25.17 -12.10 -13.49
C ALA A 157 -25.83 -11.10 -12.53
N LEU A 158 -25.05 -10.55 -11.60
CA LEU A 158 -25.48 -9.51 -10.66
C LEU A 158 -25.56 -8.14 -11.33
N ALA A 159 -24.74 -7.88 -12.35
CA ALA A 159 -24.73 -6.63 -13.12
C ALA A 159 -25.86 -6.52 -14.16
N GLY A 160 -26.79 -7.49 -14.20
CA GLY A 160 -27.99 -7.42 -15.03
C GLY A 160 -27.83 -7.93 -16.46
N VAL A 161 -26.67 -8.48 -16.84
CA VAL A 161 -26.47 -9.09 -18.16
C VAL A 161 -27.47 -10.23 -18.37
N SER A 162 -28.10 -10.31 -19.55
CA SER A 162 -29.03 -11.38 -19.90
C SER A 162 -28.31 -12.72 -20.14
N LEU A 163 -29.00 -13.85 -19.97
CA LEU A 163 -28.41 -15.16 -20.29
C LEU A 163 -28.06 -15.26 -21.79
N ASP A 164 -28.90 -14.66 -22.62
CA ASP A 164 -28.79 -14.67 -24.09
C ASP A 164 -27.55 -13.91 -24.57
N ASP A 165 -27.10 -12.91 -23.81
CA ASP A 165 -25.84 -12.21 -24.06
C ASP A 165 -24.63 -12.91 -23.41
N TYR A 166 -24.82 -13.42 -22.19
CA TYR A 166 -23.75 -13.99 -21.39
C TYR A 166 -23.22 -15.30 -21.95
N PHE A 167 -24.13 -16.20 -22.35
CA PHE A 167 -23.79 -17.54 -22.83
C PHE A 167 -22.94 -17.54 -24.11
N PRO A 168 -23.38 -16.93 -25.24
CA PRO A 168 -22.59 -16.94 -26.47
C PRO A 168 -21.27 -16.17 -26.33
N ALA A 169 -21.26 -15.05 -25.60
CA ALA A 169 -20.03 -14.29 -25.36
C ALA A 169 -19.03 -15.08 -24.50
N THR A 170 -19.49 -15.79 -23.48
CA THR A 170 -18.63 -16.68 -22.66
C THR A 170 -18.11 -17.87 -23.47
N ALA A 171 -18.97 -18.50 -24.28
CA ALA A 171 -18.59 -19.62 -25.14
C ALA A 171 -17.49 -19.20 -26.13
N LEU A 172 -17.65 -18.03 -26.75
CA LEU A 172 -16.67 -17.48 -27.68
C LEU A 172 -15.35 -17.08 -26.99
N ALA A 173 -15.42 -16.33 -25.90
CA ALA A 173 -14.23 -15.79 -25.24
C ALA A 173 -13.35 -16.86 -24.57
N THR A 174 -13.93 -17.96 -24.11
CA THR A 174 -13.19 -19.01 -23.40
C THR A 174 -12.47 -19.99 -24.33
N LEU A 175 -12.89 -20.08 -25.59
CA LEU A 175 -12.37 -21.05 -26.56
C LEU A 175 -10.86 -20.90 -26.84
N PRO A 176 -10.31 -19.69 -27.12
CA PRO A 176 -8.88 -19.53 -27.41
C PRO A 176 -7.98 -19.95 -26.23
N ALA A 177 -8.37 -19.59 -25.01
CA ALA A 177 -7.63 -19.95 -23.80
C ALA A 177 -7.63 -21.47 -23.58
N VAL A 178 -8.80 -22.13 -23.71
CA VAL A 178 -8.90 -23.59 -23.56
C VAL A 178 -8.07 -24.30 -24.62
N LEU A 179 -8.13 -23.88 -25.88
CA LEU A 179 -7.31 -24.46 -26.95
C LEU A 179 -5.81 -24.35 -26.63
N THR A 180 -5.37 -23.20 -26.12
CA THR A 180 -3.97 -22.97 -25.76
C THR A 180 -3.51 -23.91 -24.65
N HIS A 181 -4.30 -24.05 -23.58
CA HIS A 181 -3.94 -24.92 -22.45
C HIS A 181 -4.01 -26.40 -22.80
N VAL A 182 -5.04 -26.83 -23.53
CA VAL A 182 -5.17 -28.22 -23.99
C VAL A 182 -4.04 -28.57 -24.97
N TYR A 183 -3.68 -27.66 -25.87
CA TYR A 183 -2.53 -27.85 -26.76
C TYR A 183 -1.23 -28.01 -25.95
N ALA A 184 -0.98 -27.14 -24.97
CA ALA A 184 0.16 -27.26 -24.08
C ALA A 184 0.18 -28.61 -23.31
N GLY A 185 -0.97 -29.10 -22.87
CA GLY A 185 -1.11 -30.41 -22.24
C GLY A 185 -0.79 -31.58 -23.19
N SER A 186 -1.21 -31.48 -24.45
CA SER A 186 -0.94 -32.50 -25.49
C SER A 186 0.54 -32.57 -25.90
N LEU A 187 1.29 -31.46 -25.78
CA LEU A 187 2.73 -31.47 -26.03
C LEU A 187 3.48 -32.24 -24.93
N PHE A 188 2.92 -32.30 -23.72
CA PHE A 188 3.50 -33.05 -22.61
C PHE A 188 3.43 -34.56 -22.82
N SER A 189 2.35 -35.09 -23.43
CA SER A 189 2.27 -36.52 -23.79
C SER A 189 3.29 -36.89 -24.87
N SER A 190 3.41 -36.06 -25.93
CA SER A 190 4.40 -36.29 -26.99
C SER A 190 5.84 -36.20 -26.46
N ALA A 191 6.12 -35.31 -25.50
CA ALA A 191 7.43 -35.22 -24.86
C ALA A 191 7.74 -36.45 -23.97
N LEU A 192 6.75 -36.97 -23.25
CA LEU A 192 6.90 -38.18 -22.41
C LEU A 192 7.18 -39.44 -23.25
N GLU A 193 6.45 -39.64 -24.35
CA GLU A 193 6.67 -40.79 -25.25
C GLU A 193 8.06 -40.80 -25.91
N ILE A 194 8.62 -39.61 -26.18
CA ILE A 194 9.97 -39.47 -26.78
C ILE A 194 11.06 -39.72 -25.72
N VAL A 195 10.84 -39.32 -24.47
CA VAL A 195 11.77 -39.57 -23.35
C VAL A 195 11.81 -41.05 -22.96
N GLU A 196 10.67 -41.74 -23.00
CA GLU A 196 10.58 -43.18 -22.71
C GLU A 196 11.24 -44.06 -23.79
N ARG A 197 11.32 -43.59 -25.05
CA ARG A 197 11.89 -44.35 -26.17
C ARG A 197 13.41 -44.23 -26.33
N ASP A 198 14.00 -43.05 -26.12
CA ASP A 198 15.41 -42.80 -26.51
C ASP A 198 16.38 -42.52 -25.34
N GLY A 199 15.92 -42.47 -24.08
CA GLY A 199 16.78 -42.38 -22.88
C GLY A 199 17.62 -41.11 -22.72
N ALA A 200 17.72 -40.26 -23.73
CA ALA A 200 18.32 -38.93 -23.69
C ALA A 200 17.47 -37.95 -24.51
N ALA A 201 17.08 -36.83 -23.91
CA ALA A 201 16.30 -35.80 -24.59
C ALA A 201 17.10 -35.22 -25.77
N SER A 202 16.67 -35.49 -27.01
CA SER A 202 17.29 -34.94 -28.21
C SER A 202 16.87 -33.48 -28.44
N PHE A 203 17.72 -32.69 -29.09
CA PHE A 203 17.51 -31.26 -29.40
C PHE A 203 16.15 -30.91 -30.04
N PRO A 204 15.54 -31.74 -30.92
CA PRO A 204 14.19 -31.52 -31.44
C PRO A 204 13.10 -31.55 -30.36
N SER A 205 13.26 -32.37 -29.32
CA SER A 205 12.31 -32.53 -28.20
C SER A 205 12.32 -31.34 -27.25
N PHE A 206 13.48 -30.66 -27.13
CA PHE A 206 13.59 -29.40 -26.41
C PHE A 206 12.99 -28.24 -27.23
N ALA A 207 13.20 -28.24 -28.55
CA ALA A 207 12.65 -27.22 -29.45
C ALA A 207 11.11 -27.23 -29.50
N SER A 208 10.46 -28.41 -29.49
CA SER A 208 8.99 -28.51 -29.45
C SER A 208 8.39 -28.06 -28.12
N LEU A 209 9.05 -28.32 -27.00
CA LEU A 209 8.67 -27.84 -25.66
C LEU A 209 8.81 -26.31 -25.53
N VAL A 210 9.89 -25.74 -26.09
CA VAL A 210 10.12 -24.28 -26.12
C VAL A 210 9.14 -23.59 -27.08
N LEU A 211 8.85 -24.17 -28.25
CA LEU A 211 7.84 -23.67 -29.19
C LEU A 211 6.42 -23.74 -28.60
N GLY A 212 6.10 -24.79 -27.83
CA GLY A 212 4.84 -24.92 -27.10
C GLY A 212 4.66 -23.89 -25.99
N ALA A 213 5.70 -23.68 -25.18
CA ALA A 213 5.70 -22.65 -24.13
C ALA A 213 5.66 -21.23 -24.73
N ALA A 214 6.37 -21.00 -25.83
CA ALA A 214 6.35 -19.73 -26.57
C ALA A 214 5.00 -19.48 -27.25
N GLY A 215 4.33 -20.51 -27.76
CA GLY A 215 2.97 -20.43 -28.31
C GLY A 215 1.92 -20.12 -27.25
N ALA A 216 2.04 -20.69 -26.05
CA ALA A 216 1.13 -20.42 -24.93
C ALA A 216 1.31 -19.00 -24.36
N LEU A 217 2.56 -18.55 -24.22
CA LEU A 217 2.88 -17.17 -23.83
C LEU A 217 2.51 -16.17 -24.93
N GLY A 218 2.78 -16.48 -26.20
CA GLY A 218 2.45 -15.67 -27.36
C GLY A 218 0.95 -15.52 -27.57
N GLY A 219 0.16 -16.59 -27.41
CA GLY A 219 -1.30 -16.54 -27.47
C GLY A 219 -1.91 -15.67 -26.36
N GLY A 220 -1.38 -15.76 -25.13
CA GLY A 220 -1.79 -14.88 -24.02
C GLY A 220 -1.44 -13.41 -24.23
N LEU A 221 -0.32 -13.12 -24.90
CA LEU A 221 0.09 -11.75 -25.26
C LEU A 221 -0.71 -11.20 -26.46
N LEU A 222 -1.01 -12.02 -27.46
CA LEU A 222 -1.85 -11.66 -28.60
C LEU A 222 -3.30 -11.40 -28.17
N LEU A 223 -3.84 -12.22 -27.26
CA LEU A 223 -5.15 -11.98 -26.65
C LEU A 223 -5.20 -10.66 -25.86
N ARG A 224 -4.10 -10.30 -25.19
CA ARG A 224 -3.94 -9.00 -24.53
C ARG A 224 -3.96 -7.83 -25.52
N GLU A 225 -3.26 -7.95 -26.65
CA GLU A 225 -3.23 -6.90 -27.69
C GLU A 225 -4.58 -6.76 -28.39
N VAL A 226 -5.25 -7.87 -28.70
CA VAL A 226 -6.59 -7.86 -29.30
C VAL A 226 -7.63 -7.27 -28.34
N ALA A 227 -7.55 -7.58 -27.04
CA ALA A 227 -8.41 -6.97 -26.02
C ALA A 227 -8.15 -5.47 -25.86
N ALA A 228 -6.88 -5.03 -25.94
CA ALA A 228 -6.52 -3.62 -25.89
C ALA A 228 -6.96 -2.85 -27.15
N ALA A 229 -6.87 -3.47 -28.34
CA ALA A 229 -7.34 -2.89 -29.59
C ALA A 229 -8.87 -2.82 -29.70
N ALA A 230 -9.57 -3.79 -29.09
CA ALA A 230 -11.03 -3.76 -28.97
C ALA A 230 -11.50 -2.68 -27.98
N ALA A 231 -10.71 -2.37 -26.94
CA ALA A 231 -11.03 -1.32 -25.98
C ALA A 231 -10.83 0.10 -26.57
N SER A 232 -9.80 0.32 -27.40
CA SER A 232 -9.47 1.63 -27.99
C SER A 232 -10.41 2.06 -29.13
N THR A 233 -11.04 1.12 -29.83
CA THR A 233 -12.04 1.42 -30.86
C THR A 233 -13.35 1.99 -30.27
N THR A 234 -13.63 1.71 -28.99
CA THR A 234 -14.82 2.23 -28.27
C THR A 234 -14.72 3.73 -27.94
N GLU A 235 -13.52 4.27 -27.72
CA GLU A 235 -13.35 5.70 -27.41
C GLU A 235 -13.53 6.62 -28.63
N SER A 236 -13.38 6.08 -29.84
CA SER A 236 -13.50 6.84 -31.09
C SER A 236 -14.92 6.85 -31.68
N GLY A 237 -15.79 5.91 -31.30
CA GLY A 237 -17.18 5.82 -31.78
C GLY A 237 -18.20 6.68 -31.02
N GLY A 238 -17.80 7.33 -29.91
CA GLY A 238 -18.68 8.13 -29.05
C GLY A 238 -18.75 9.63 -29.36
N ARG A 239 -18.09 10.11 -30.43
CA ARG A 239 -18.07 11.54 -30.81
C ARG A 239 -18.56 11.75 -32.24
N GLY A 240 -19.81 12.24 -32.37
CA GLY A 240 -20.50 12.67 -33.59
C GLY A 240 -21.82 11.91 -33.76
N GLU A 241 -23.01 12.50 -33.93
CA GLU A 241 -23.40 13.77 -34.55
C GLU A 241 -24.78 14.28 -34.04
N GLY A 242 -24.98 15.61 -34.09
CA GLY A 242 -26.29 16.29 -34.17
C GLY A 242 -26.79 16.95 -32.88
N GLY A 243 -26.99 18.26 -32.76
CA GLY A 243 -26.99 19.34 -33.74
C GLY A 243 -26.90 20.71 -33.05
N GLY A 244 -26.46 21.71 -33.80
CA GLY A 244 -26.05 23.02 -33.29
C GLY A 244 -27.16 24.03 -33.04
N GLY A 245 -26.75 25.14 -32.42
CA GLY A 245 -27.49 26.39 -32.40
C GLY A 245 -27.25 27.22 -31.13
N GLY A 246 -26.49 28.30 -31.27
CA GLY A 246 -26.77 29.54 -30.53
C GLY A 246 -26.10 29.78 -29.17
N ASP A 247 -25.18 30.74 -29.21
CA ASP A 247 -25.12 31.91 -28.33
C ASP A 247 -24.17 31.93 -27.12
N GLN A 248 -23.63 33.13 -26.95
CA GLN A 248 -22.56 33.60 -26.08
C GLN A 248 -23.03 33.79 -24.63
N SER A 249 -22.06 33.87 -23.72
CA SER A 249 -22.19 34.49 -22.38
C SER A 249 -23.16 33.84 -21.37
N ALA A 250 -22.61 33.24 -20.31
CA ALA A 250 -22.95 33.61 -18.93
C ALA A 250 -22.13 32.80 -17.90
N ALA A 251 -21.57 33.53 -16.93
CA ALA A 251 -21.10 32.99 -15.67
C ALA A 251 -22.27 32.37 -14.88
N ALA A 252 -22.09 31.19 -14.28
CA ALA A 252 -23.04 30.63 -13.33
C ALA A 252 -22.33 29.97 -12.14
N ARG A 253 -22.69 30.47 -10.95
CA ARG A 253 -22.24 30.10 -9.60
C ARG A 253 -22.55 28.64 -9.24
N PRO A 254 -21.76 27.98 -8.36
CA PRO A 254 -22.14 26.69 -7.80
C PRO A 254 -23.26 26.85 -6.75
N GLN A 255 -24.37 26.14 -6.95
CA GLN A 255 -25.48 26.06 -6.01
C GLN A 255 -25.15 25.14 -4.83
N ARG A 256 -25.38 25.65 -3.62
CA ARG A 256 -25.36 24.92 -2.35
C ARG A 256 -26.52 23.93 -2.30
N ILE A 257 -26.25 22.66 -2.01
CA ILE A 257 -27.25 21.74 -1.44
C ILE A 257 -26.57 20.89 -0.36
N TRP A 258 -26.61 21.38 0.88
CA TRP A 258 -26.45 20.55 2.08
C TRP A 258 -27.85 20.17 2.55
N ARG A 259 -28.20 18.87 2.49
CA ARG A 259 -29.40 18.36 3.19
C ARG A 259 -29.00 17.92 4.60
N ARG A 260 -29.71 18.50 5.55
CA ARG A 260 -29.75 18.23 6.98
C ARG A 260 -30.52 16.91 7.22
N SER A 261 -29.97 16.01 8.02
CA SER A 261 -30.64 14.82 8.58
C SER A 261 -29.86 14.41 9.83
N ASP A 262 -30.39 14.13 11.02
CA ASP A 262 -31.67 14.29 11.72
C ASP A 262 -31.25 14.21 13.22
N PRO A 263 -31.64 15.14 14.11
CA PRO A 263 -31.09 15.23 15.46
C PRO A 263 -31.80 14.33 16.48
N ARG A 264 -31.69 12.99 16.36
CA ARG A 264 -32.17 12.03 17.38
C ARG A 264 -31.46 10.66 17.28
N ALA A 265 -30.27 10.56 17.86
CA ALA A 265 -29.70 9.28 18.30
C ALA A 265 -28.88 9.53 19.56
N SER A 266 -29.53 9.44 20.71
CA SER A 266 -28.91 9.42 22.03
C SER A 266 -28.25 8.06 22.25
N VAL A 267 -26.92 8.01 22.27
CA VAL A 267 -26.16 6.97 22.97
C VAL A 267 -25.07 7.67 23.79
N VAL A 268 -25.07 7.30 25.06
CA VAL A 268 -24.26 7.83 26.17
C VAL A 268 -22.84 7.26 26.11
N GLY A 269 -21.84 8.15 26.24
CA GLY A 269 -20.53 7.93 26.86
C GLY A 269 -19.48 7.04 26.16
N ASP A 270 -18.55 7.67 25.42
CA ASP A 270 -17.13 7.27 25.37
C ASP A 270 -16.30 8.42 24.75
N ASP A 271 -15.41 9.05 25.51
CA ASP A 271 -14.56 10.17 25.07
C ASP A 271 -13.36 9.65 24.26
N GLY A 272 -13.57 9.49 22.95
CA GLY A 272 -12.51 9.35 21.96
C GLY A 272 -12.02 10.71 21.41
N PRO A 273 -10.80 10.79 20.85
CA PRO A 273 -10.29 12.03 20.24
C PRO A 273 -11.19 12.45 19.08
N ARG A 274 -11.76 13.66 19.16
CA ARG A 274 -12.67 14.21 18.15
C ARG A 274 -11.90 14.54 16.87
N ILE A 275 -12.43 14.06 15.75
CA ILE A 275 -11.94 14.30 14.40
C ILE A 275 -12.01 15.82 14.10
N LEU A 276 -10.91 16.34 13.56
CA LEU A 276 -10.73 17.72 13.11
C LEU A 276 -11.85 18.12 12.12
N ASP A 277 -12.83 18.90 12.58
CA ASP A 277 -13.75 19.63 11.72
C ASP A 277 -13.16 21.01 11.44
N SER A 278 -12.78 21.23 10.18
CA SER A 278 -12.24 22.49 9.67
C SER A 278 -13.26 23.64 9.57
N SER A 279 -14.53 23.42 9.94
CA SER A 279 -15.58 24.44 9.73
C SER A 279 -15.74 25.49 10.83
N ASN A 280 -14.91 25.49 11.88
CA ASN A 280 -15.03 26.44 13.00
C ASN A 280 -13.81 27.36 13.20
N CYS A 281 -13.03 27.62 12.16
CA CYS A 281 -12.10 28.75 12.16
C CYS A 281 -12.84 30.05 11.81
N GLU A 282 -13.67 30.54 12.74
CA GLU A 282 -13.97 31.97 12.75
C GLU A 282 -12.68 32.70 13.12
N THR A 283 -12.21 33.55 12.21
CA THR A 283 -11.18 34.56 12.46
C THR A 283 -11.75 35.62 13.40
N GLY A 284 -11.92 35.28 14.67
CA GLY A 284 -12.24 36.19 15.76
C GLY A 284 -10.98 36.47 16.55
N GLY A 285 -10.68 37.76 16.81
CA GLY A 285 -9.54 38.18 17.62
C GLY A 285 -9.55 37.48 18.98
N GLY A 286 -8.59 36.58 19.19
CA GLY A 286 -8.48 35.74 20.38
C GLY A 286 -7.18 36.02 21.13
N THR A 287 -7.29 36.18 22.44
CA THR A 287 -6.21 36.24 23.42
C THR A 287 -5.10 35.22 23.14
N SER A 288 -3.84 35.66 23.19
CA SER A 288 -2.66 34.79 23.06
C SER A 288 -2.62 33.76 24.19
N THR A 289 -3.10 32.54 23.92
CA THR A 289 -3.25 31.46 24.92
C THR A 289 -1.91 31.02 25.51
N LEU A 290 -0.80 31.20 24.80
CA LEU A 290 0.53 30.74 25.21
C LEU A 290 1.56 31.87 25.44
N ALA A 291 1.14 33.12 25.65
CA ALA A 291 2.05 34.29 25.73
C ALA A 291 3.17 34.24 26.79
N GLY A 292 3.03 33.39 27.82
CA GLY A 292 4.06 33.20 28.85
C GLY A 292 4.95 31.97 28.66
N LEU A 293 4.69 31.15 27.64
CA LEU A 293 5.37 29.88 27.45
C LEU A 293 6.69 30.07 26.68
N ASN A 294 7.80 29.74 27.32
CA ASN A 294 9.12 29.67 26.69
C ASN A 294 9.43 28.20 26.37
N THR A 295 9.58 27.88 25.09
CA THR A 295 9.78 26.51 24.62
C THR A 295 11.07 26.37 23.83
N ALA A 296 11.89 25.40 24.21
CA ALA A 296 13.02 24.97 23.40
C ALA A 296 12.62 23.76 22.54
N ILE A 297 12.84 23.86 21.22
CA ILE A 297 12.62 22.77 20.27
C ILE A 297 13.98 22.19 19.88
N VAL A 298 14.20 20.92 20.19
CA VAL A 298 15.42 20.19 19.86
C VAL A 298 15.23 19.44 18.55
N GLY A 299 15.74 20.01 17.46
CA GLY A 299 15.64 19.48 16.10
C GLY A 299 14.77 20.34 15.17
N GLY A 300 15.37 20.95 14.17
CA GLY A 300 14.76 21.68 13.06
C GLY A 300 14.33 20.78 11.90
N GLY A 301 13.83 19.58 12.21
CA GLY A 301 13.16 18.72 11.23
C GLY A 301 11.74 19.23 10.91
N ALA A 302 11.04 18.54 10.00
CA ALA A 302 9.72 18.96 9.54
C ALA A 302 8.70 19.16 10.68
N SER A 303 8.63 18.22 11.64
CA SER A 303 7.72 18.33 12.79
C SER A 303 8.13 19.43 13.78
N GLY A 304 9.43 19.62 14.03
CA GLY A 304 9.92 20.69 14.91
C GLY A 304 9.67 22.09 14.34
N LEU A 305 9.88 22.27 13.03
CA LEU A 305 9.56 23.52 12.34
C LEU A 305 8.05 23.78 12.31
N LEU A 306 7.22 22.77 12.04
CA LEU A 306 5.76 22.93 12.06
C LEU A 306 5.23 23.26 13.46
N LEU A 307 5.78 22.63 14.51
CA LEU A 307 5.47 22.95 15.90
C LEU A 307 5.82 24.40 16.24
N ALA A 308 6.98 24.89 15.77
CA ALA A 308 7.41 26.27 15.98
C ALA A 308 6.40 27.29 15.43
N HIS A 309 5.86 27.06 14.21
CA HIS A 309 4.80 27.91 13.64
C HIS A 309 3.60 28.00 14.57
N ARG A 310 3.04 26.86 14.99
CA ARG A 310 1.85 26.82 15.86
C ARG A 310 2.08 27.49 17.22
N LEU A 311 3.22 27.23 17.85
CA LEU A 311 3.54 27.82 19.15
C LEU A 311 3.70 29.34 19.06
N LEU A 312 4.37 29.85 18.02
CA LEU A 312 4.54 31.29 17.81
C LEU A 312 3.22 31.98 17.44
N ASP A 313 2.37 31.34 16.63
CA ASP A 313 1.02 31.82 16.32
C ASP A 313 0.16 31.93 17.59
N ALA A 314 0.29 30.98 18.52
CA ALA A 314 -0.42 30.98 19.81
C ALA A 314 0.16 31.93 20.87
N GLY A 315 1.27 32.62 20.57
CA GLY A 315 1.87 33.63 21.45
C GLY A 315 3.15 33.21 22.20
N ALA A 316 3.57 31.95 22.12
CA ALA A 316 4.76 31.46 22.83
C ALA A 316 6.06 32.09 22.29
N SER A 317 7.15 31.90 23.05
CA SER A 317 8.52 32.16 22.58
C SER A 317 9.25 30.84 22.34
N VAL A 318 9.95 30.75 21.21
CA VAL A 318 10.57 29.52 20.72
C VAL A 318 12.06 29.71 20.50
N THR A 319 12.85 28.83 21.12
CA THR A 319 14.28 28.63 20.79
C THR A 319 14.43 27.31 20.04
N LEU A 320 14.80 27.36 18.77
CA LEU A 320 14.99 26.20 17.92
C LEU A 320 16.49 25.85 17.83
N LEU A 321 16.85 24.64 18.26
CA LEU A 321 18.23 24.13 18.24
C LEU A 321 18.34 23.01 17.20
N GLU A 322 19.07 23.26 16.11
CA GLU A 322 19.33 22.28 15.04
C GLU A 322 20.81 21.88 15.00
N ALA A 323 21.06 20.57 15.06
CA ALA A 323 22.42 20.03 15.08
C ALA A 323 23.14 20.17 13.72
N ARG A 324 22.40 20.20 12.62
CA ARG A 324 22.89 20.37 11.24
C ARG A 324 23.04 21.84 10.88
N GLY A 325 23.62 22.10 9.71
CA GLY A 325 23.61 23.43 9.10
C GLY A 325 22.22 23.83 8.61
N ASP A 326 22.10 25.06 8.13
CA ASP A 326 20.85 25.56 7.55
C ASP A 326 20.49 24.71 6.32
N PRO A 327 19.27 24.13 6.24
CA PRO A 327 18.87 23.30 5.11
C PRO A 327 18.85 24.05 3.77
N ARG A 328 18.81 25.39 3.79
CA ARG A 328 18.78 26.26 2.60
C ARG A 328 20.14 26.44 1.95
N ASP A 329 21.24 26.11 2.63
CA ASP A 329 22.62 26.26 2.13
C ASP A 329 22.96 25.32 0.96
N GLY A 330 22.02 24.49 0.50
CA GLY A 330 22.16 23.62 -0.69
C GLY A 330 23.09 22.40 -0.51
N ARG A 331 24.03 22.45 0.43
CA ARG A 331 25.02 21.40 0.74
C ARG A 331 24.41 20.12 1.33
N VAL A 332 23.17 20.19 1.83
CA VAL A 332 22.45 19.04 2.43
C VAL A 332 21.97 18.03 1.37
N ARG A 333 22.04 18.40 0.08
CA ARG A 333 21.61 17.55 -1.02
C ARG A 333 22.70 16.57 -1.50
N GLU A 334 23.84 16.42 -0.83
CA GLU A 334 24.80 15.35 -1.15
C GLU A 334 24.51 14.11 -0.28
N GLY A 335 24.21 12.95 -0.90
CA GLY A 335 24.05 11.67 -0.20
C GLY A 335 22.65 11.04 -0.22
N ARG A 336 22.29 10.38 0.89
CA ARG A 336 21.18 9.39 1.05
C ARG A 336 19.75 9.97 1.05
N ALA A 337 19.54 11.16 0.48
CA ALA A 337 18.24 11.83 0.49
C ALA A 337 17.31 11.23 -0.57
N TYR A 338 16.10 10.86 -0.17
CA TYR A 338 15.01 10.38 -1.04
C TYR A 338 13.75 11.23 -0.82
N ALA A 339 12.77 11.13 -1.73
CA ALA A 339 11.57 11.94 -1.65
C ALA A 339 10.61 11.35 -0.60
N LEU A 340 9.93 12.23 0.14
CA LEU A 340 8.92 11.87 1.11
C LEU A 340 7.54 12.10 0.47
N GLY A 341 6.64 11.13 0.61
CA GLY A 341 5.24 11.29 0.21
C GLY A 341 4.42 11.99 1.30
N LEU A 342 3.95 13.20 1.04
CA LEU A 342 2.96 13.92 1.84
C LEU A 342 1.55 13.52 1.40
N GLY A 343 0.92 12.63 2.17
CA GLY A 343 -0.45 12.17 1.97
C GLY A 343 -1.48 13.09 2.62
N LEU A 344 -2.73 12.63 2.79
CA LEU A 344 -3.80 13.47 3.39
C LEU A 344 -3.42 14.00 4.78
N ARG A 345 -2.76 13.19 5.61
CA ARG A 345 -2.39 13.53 6.98
C ARG A 345 -1.34 14.63 7.08
N GLY A 346 -0.26 14.52 6.31
CA GLY A 346 0.78 15.56 6.27
C GLY A 346 0.24 16.88 5.72
N ARG A 347 -0.59 16.81 4.67
CA ARG A 347 -1.27 17.98 4.09
C ARG A 347 -2.19 18.66 5.08
N ALA A 348 -3.05 17.90 5.75
CA ALA A 348 -3.95 18.42 6.78
C ALA A 348 -3.19 19.06 7.94
N ALA A 349 -2.08 18.46 8.37
CA ALA A 349 -1.26 19.00 9.45
C ALA A 349 -0.62 20.35 9.05
N ILE A 350 -0.08 20.48 7.83
CA ILE A 350 0.50 21.75 7.36
C ILE A 350 -0.60 22.82 7.21
N ARG A 351 -1.76 22.46 6.64
CA ARG A 351 -2.92 23.35 6.50
C ARG A 351 -3.51 23.82 7.82
N ALA A 352 -3.32 23.06 8.90
CA ALA A 352 -3.74 23.47 10.25
C ALA A 352 -2.95 24.66 10.81
N VAL A 353 -1.79 24.99 10.24
CA VAL A 353 -1.14 26.30 10.45
C VAL A 353 -1.88 27.34 9.61
N ASP A 354 -1.77 27.22 8.29
CA ASP A 354 -2.57 27.97 7.31
C ASP A 354 -2.40 27.40 5.89
N GLU A 355 -3.25 27.86 4.96
CA GLU A 355 -3.22 27.42 3.55
C GLU A 355 -2.01 27.97 2.78
N ALA A 356 -1.49 29.15 3.12
CA ALA A 356 -0.34 29.75 2.43
C ALA A 356 0.95 28.96 2.67
N LEU A 357 1.14 28.43 3.88
CA LEU A 357 2.22 27.52 4.24
C LEU A 357 2.14 26.23 3.43
N TRP A 358 0.94 25.67 3.27
CA TRP A 358 0.75 24.50 2.42
C TRP A 358 1.11 24.79 0.96
N GLN A 359 0.67 25.93 0.40
CA GLN A 359 1.03 26.30 -0.97
C GLN A 359 2.54 26.51 -1.14
N ALA A 360 3.23 27.09 -0.16
CA ALA A 360 4.68 27.24 -0.17
C ALA A 360 5.41 25.88 -0.17
N VAL A 361 4.95 24.93 0.67
CA VAL A 361 5.50 23.56 0.67
C VAL A 361 5.20 22.84 -0.64
N LYS A 362 3.98 22.97 -1.16
CA LYS A 362 3.54 22.33 -2.40
C LYS A 362 4.35 22.82 -3.60
N ALA A 363 4.72 24.10 -3.65
CA ALA A 363 5.52 24.68 -4.72
C ALA A 363 6.94 24.09 -4.82
N GLU A 364 7.51 23.64 -3.70
CA GLU A 364 8.82 22.97 -3.66
C GLU A 364 8.75 21.46 -3.94
N GLY A 365 7.54 20.89 -3.97
CA GLY A 365 7.30 19.47 -4.17
C GLY A 365 6.83 19.12 -5.58
N PHE A 366 6.80 17.82 -5.86
CA PHE A 366 6.24 17.24 -7.08
C PHE A 366 4.86 16.66 -6.79
N GLY A 367 3.82 17.14 -7.49
CA GLY A 367 2.50 16.54 -7.40
C GLY A 367 2.47 15.17 -8.08
N SER A 368 2.04 14.13 -7.37
CA SER A 368 1.87 12.79 -7.94
C SER A 368 0.45 12.27 -7.70
N ASP A 369 -0.24 11.99 -8.81
CA ASP A 369 -1.61 11.46 -8.81
C ASP A 369 -1.66 9.99 -8.38
N ARG A 370 -0.52 9.27 -8.38
CA ARG A 370 -0.45 7.81 -8.15
C ARG A 370 -0.01 7.36 -6.75
N PHE A 371 0.39 8.26 -5.86
CA PHE A 371 0.43 7.92 -4.43
C PHE A 371 -0.98 7.70 -3.85
N THR A 372 -1.98 8.23 -4.55
CA THR A 372 -3.32 7.65 -4.65
C THR A 372 -3.17 6.34 -5.42
N LEU A 373 -3.09 5.20 -4.72
CA LEU A 373 -3.52 3.95 -5.33
C LEU A 373 -4.92 4.23 -5.88
N HIS A 374 -5.06 4.39 -7.20
CA HIS A 374 -6.33 4.75 -7.84
C HIS A 374 -7.34 3.64 -7.58
N ALA A 375 -8.00 3.71 -6.43
CA ALA A 375 -9.40 3.38 -6.32
C ALA A 375 -10.13 4.66 -6.79
N PRO A 376 -11.07 4.59 -7.75
CA PRO A 376 -11.76 5.75 -8.34
C PRO A 376 -12.67 6.55 -7.36
N PHE A 377 -12.37 6.54 -6.06
CA PHE A 377 -13.28 6.92 -4.98
C PHE A 377 -12.74 8.02 -4.02
N PHE A 378 -11.48 8.49 -4.12
CA PHE A 378 -10.92 9.39 -3.10
C PHE A 378 -10.11 10.59 -3.63
N GLY A 379 -10.73 11.78 -3.58
CA GLY A 379 -10.09 13.12 -3.51
C GLY A 379 -9.51 13.70 -4.81
N ASP A 380 -9.76 14.99 -5.05
CA ASP A 380 -9.35 15.71 -6.28
C ASP A 380 -7.90 16.22 -6.27
N GLU A 381 -7.19 16.22 -5.12
CA GLU A 381 -5.83 16.79 -5.01
C GLU A 381 -4.75 15.69 -4.83
N PRO A 382 -3.69 15.67 -5.67
CA PRO A 382 -2.60 14.68 -5.59
C PRO A 382 -1.79 14.75 -4.29
N SER A 383 -1.16 13.62 -3.95
CA SER A 383 -0.11 13.60 -2.93
C SER A 383 1.13 14.35 -3.43
N VAL A 384 1.95 14.88 -2.52
CA VAL A 384 3.15 15.64 -2.89
C VAL A 384 4.40 14.86 -2.51
N LEU A 385 5.28 14.62 -3.46
CA LEU A 385 6.62 14.08 -3.25
C LEU A 385 7.61 15.22 -3.04
N ILE A 386 8.30 15.24 -1.92
CA ILE A 386 9.23 16.33 -1.60
C ILE A 386 10.45 15.81 -0.85
N TYR A 387 11.64 16.30 -1.20
CA TYR A 387 12.83 15.99 -0.42
C TYR A 387 12.71 16.57 0.99
N GLN A 388 13.19 15.85 2.00
CA GLN A 388 13.17 16.32 3.38
C GLN A 388 13.84 17.70 3.54
N SER A 389 14.95 17.95 2.84
CA SER A 389 15.64 19.25 2.86
C SER A 389 14.79 20.38 2.33
N ASP A 390 13.94 20.10 1.36
CA ASP A 390 13.14 21.08 0.63
C ASP A 390 11.88 21.40 1.44
N LEU A 391 11.26 20.37 2.03
CA LEU A 391 10.22 20.52 3.03
C LEU A 391 10.70 21.38 4.22
N CYS A 392 11.85 21.04 4.81
CA CYS A 392 12.40 21.82 5.92
C CYS A 392 12.76 23.25 5.48
N SER A 393 13.33 23.44 4.28
CA SER A 393 13.64 24.77 3.74
C SER A 393 12.39 25.63 3.56
N ALA A 394 11.30 25.06 3.03
CA ALA A 394 10.03 25.76 2.85
C ALA A 394 9.42 26.16 4.19
N LEU A 395 9.33 25.20 5.13
CA LEU A 395 8.80 25.46 6.48
C LEU A 395 9.63 26.52 7.23
N LEU A 396 10.96 26.45 7.13
CA LEU A 396 11.88 27.39 7.76
C LEU A 396 11.77 28.79 7.17
N THR A 397 11.72 28.90 5.85
CA THR A 397 11.60 30.19 5.15
C THR A 397 10.30 30.88 5.55
N ALA A 398 9.19 30.14 5.57
CA ALA A 398 7.92 30.67 6.04
C ALA A 398 7.94 31.05 7.53
N LEU A 399 8.59 30.25 8.38
CA LEU A 399 8.70 30.51 9.82
C LEU A 399 9.41 31.84 10.11
N GLU A 400 10.55 32.06 9.47
CA GLU A 400 11.29 33.31 9.60
C GLU A 400 10.50 34.50 9.04
N ALA A 401 9.87 34.34 7.87
CA ALA A 401 9.08 35.41 7.26
C ALA A 401 7.93 35.88 8.18
N ARG A 402 7.26 34.94 8.86
CA ARG A 402 6.12 35.23 9.74
C ARG A 402 6.54 35.80 11.10
N HIS A 403 7.63 35.28 11.69
CA HIS A 403 7.89 35.49 13.12
C HIS A 403 9.22 36.17 13.45
N ARG A 404 10.13 36.39 12.50
CA ARG A 404 11.44 37.02 12.79
C ARG A 404 11.29 38.42 13.40
N ALA A 405 10.32 39.21 12.92
CA ALA A 405 10.05 40.55 13.45
C ALA A 405 9.40 40.55 14.84
N SER A 406 8.87 39.40 15.30
CA SER A 406 8.19 39.31 16.60
C SER A 406 9.14 39.32 17.80
N GLY A 407 10.44 39.06 17.60
CA GLY A 407 11.43 38.90 18.68
C GLY A 407 11.26 37.63 19.52
N ARG A 408 10.26 36.79 19.23
CA ARG A 408 9.93 35.55 19.98
C ARG A 408 10.55 34.28 19.40
N LEU A 409 11.30 34.40 18.30
CA LEU A 409 11.97 33.28 17.63
C LEU A 409 13.49 33.45 17.70
N ASP A 410 14.15 32.50 18.37
CA ASP A 410 15.61 32.33 18.32
C ASP A 410 15.96 31.00 17.64
N MET A 411 16.95 31.02 16.74
CA MET A 411 17.32 29.86 15.93
C MET A 411 18.82 29.65 15.95
N GLN A 412 19.24 28.45 16.36
CA GLN A 412 20.65 28.08 16.47
C GLN A 412 20.92 26.84 15.60
N PHE A 413 21.64 27.03 14.49
CA PHE A 413 22.16 25.94 13.66
C PHE A 413 23.53 25.47 14.16
N ARG A 414 23.89 24.24 13.78
CA ARG A 414 25.09 23.54 14.27
C ARG A 414 25.12 23.47 15.81
N ALA A 415 23.95 23.50 16.44
CA ALA A 415 23.72 23.48 17.87
C ALA A 415 23.26 22.08 18.28
N ARG A 416 24.20 21.30 18.83
CA ARG A 416 23.91 19.94 19.31
C ARG A 416 23.58 19.99 20.80
N VAL A 417 22.38 19.54 21.14
CA VAL A 417 21.99 19.28 22.54
C VAL A 417 22.70 18.02 23.03
N GLU A 418 23.43 18.15 24.14
CA GLU A 418 24.20 17.07 24.77
C GLU A 418 23.45 16.46 25.95
N LYS A 419 22.73 17.28 26.71
CA LYS A 419 21.99 16.84 27.90
C LYS A 419 20.70 17.65 28.03
N VAL A 420 19.66 16.99 28.49
CA VAL A 420 18.37 17.61 28.83
C VAL A 420 17.94 17.05 30.18
N ASP A 421 17.59 17.93 31.12
CA ASP A 421 16.88 17.52 32.32
C ASP A 421 15.37 17.67 32.06
N PRO A 422 14.64 16.56 31.89
CA PRO A 422 13.21 16.61 31.58
C PRO A 422 12.39 17.20 32.73
N GLU A 423 12.87 17.22 33.99
CA GLU A 423 12.10 17.73 35.13
C GLU A 423 12.18 19.25 35.23
N SER A 424 13.38 19.82 35.19
CA SER A 424 13.59 21.27 35.24
C SER A 424 13.30 21.95 33.90
N GLY A 425 13.44 21.22 32.79
CA GLY A 425 13.41 21.78 31.44
C GLY A 425 14.73 22.43 31.03
N GLU A 426 15.79 22.27 31.83
CA GLU A 426 17.12 22.75 31.48
C GLU A 426 17.77 21.88 30.40
N LEU A 427 18.55 22.51 29.52
CA LEU A 427 19.29 21.82 28.48
C LEU A 427 20.70 22.39 28.35
N ALA A 428 21.63 21.53 27.97
CA ALA A 428 23.01 21.88 27.64
C ALA A 428 23.28 21.55 26.18
N TRP A 429 23.85 22.49 25.45
CA TRP A 429 24.18 22.33 24.04
C TRP A 429 25.54 22.94 23.70
N ARG A 430 26.15 22.46 22.62
CA ARG A 430 27.39 23.01 22.08
C ARG A 430 27.25 23.30 20.60
N ARG A 431 27.94 24.34 20.15
CA ARG A 431 28.13 24.60 18.72
C ARG A 431 29.24 23.69 18.20
N ARG A 432 28.92 22.68 17.39
CA ARG A 432 29.90 21.77 16.77
C ARG A 432 29.58 21.55 15.29
N PRO A 433 30.58 21.58 14.39
CA PRO A 433 30.42 21.06 13.05
C PRO A 433 30.44 19.51 13.09
N GLY A 434 29.36 18.82 12.68
CA GLY A 434 29.40 17.36 12.55
C GLY A 434 28.05 16.63 12.54
N GLU A 435 28.03 15.51 11.79
CA GLU A 435 26.87 14.70 11.38
C GLU A 435 25.89 14.32 12.50
N SER A 436 24.60 14.47 12.23
CA SER A 436 23.50 14.06 13.11
C SER A 436 23.28 12.55 13.00
N GLU A 437 23.48 11.85 14.11
CA GLU A 437 22.98 10.49 14.31
C GLU A 437 21.48 10.54 14.67
N LEU A 438 20.74 9.48 14.36
CA LEU A 438 19.32 9.30 14.72
C LEU A 438 19.16 9.02 16.23
N HIS A 439 19.66 9.91 17.05
CA HIS A 439 19.67 9.80 18.50
C HIS A 439 19.04 11.04 19.11
N SER A 440 17.84 10.86 19.69
CA SER A 440 17.19 11.90 20.47
C SER A 440 17.84 11.97 21.85
N ALA A 441 18.52 13.09 22.12
CA ALA A 441 19.08 13.39 23.45
C ALA A 441 17.98 13.47 24.52
N VAL A 442 16.79 13.97 24.16
CA VAL A 442 15.62 14.03 25.05
C VAL A 442 15.12 12.62 25.40
N ARG A 443 15.02 11.72 24.42
CA ARG A 443 14.61 10.33 24.68
C ARG A 443 15.64 9.59 25.55
N ALA A 444 16.93 9.85 25.31
CA ALA A 444 17.99 9.29 26.14
C ALA A 444 17.86 9.76 27.60
N SER A 445 17.59 11.04 27.83
CA SER A 445 17.41 11.55 29.19
C SER A 445 16.17 11.00 29.88
N PHE A 446 15.10 10.66 29.14
CA PHE A 446 13.93 9.99 29.72
C PHE A 446 14.31 8.61 30.27
N ALA A 447 15.05 7.82 29.49
CA ALA A 447 15.52 6.49 29.88
C ALA A 447 16.50 6.53 31.06
N GLU A 448 17.34 7.56 31.13
CA GLU A 448 18.24 7.77 32.27
C GLU A 448 17.50 8.18 33.55
N ARG A 449 16.42 8.97 33.43
CA ARG A 449 15.75 9.59 34.58
C ARG A 449 14.59 8.76 35.14
N CYS A 450 13.89 7.99 34.32
CA CYS A 450 12.71 7.24 34.71
C CYS A 450 12.85 5.76 34.33
N PRO A 451 13.07 4.84 35.30
CA PRO A 451 13.18 3.40 35.01
C PRO A 451 11.93 2.77 34.40
N SER A 452 10.74 3.32 34.68
CA SER A 452 9.48 2.87 34.05
C SER A 452 9.33 3.36 32.61
N PHE A 453 10.16 4.29 32.14
CA PHE A 453 10.20 4.68 30.73
C PHE A 453 10.93 3.64 29.90
N ASN A 454 10.26 3.13 28.87
CA ASN A 454 10.80 2.16 27.94
C ASN A 454 10.78 2.72 26.52
N ALA A 455 11.93 2.65 25.84
CA ALA A 455 12.11 3.02 24.45
C ALA A 455 12.70 1.84 23.68
N GLU A 456 11.82 1.01 23.12
CA GLU A 456 12.24 -0.13 22.33
C GLU A 456 12.75 0.31 20.97
N ARG A 457 13.86 -0.28 20.55
CA ARG A 457 14.43 -0.08 19.22
C ARG A 457 14.74 -1.41 18.59
N ALA A 458 14.29 -1.61 17.36
CA ALA A 458 14.63 -2.79 16.58
C ALA A 458 15.12 -2.38 15.19
N THR A 459 16.30 -2.87 14.82
CA THR A 459 16.86 -2.73 13.48
C THR A 459 16.13 -3.68 12.55
N LEU A 460 15.59 -3.16 11.44
CA LEU A 460 14.95 -3.96 10.41
C LEU A 460 16.01 -4.68 9.57
N GLY A 461 15.73 -5.91 9.16
CA GLY A 461 16.69 -6.74 8.42
C GLY A 461 17.04 -6.22 7.00
N GLY A 462 16.26 -5.28 6.46
CA GLY A 462 16.46 -4.71 5.13
C GLY A 462 17.68 -3.77 5.07
N SER A 463 18.37 -3.81 3.94
CA SER A 463 19.47 -2.92 3.56
C SER A 463 18.98 -1.93 2.51
N LEU A 464 19.43 -0.67 2.61
CA LEU A 464 18.98 0.42 1.75
C LEU A 464 20.17 1.22 1.18
N LYS A 465 20.08 1.59 -0.10
CA LYS A 465 20.90 2.62 -0.75
C LYS A 465 20.00 3.50 -1.62
N VAL A 466 20.40 4.75 -1.84
CA VAL A 466 19.61 5.70 -2.63
C VAL A 466 20.44 6.15 -3.82
N LEU A 467 19.93 5.98 -5.02
CA LEU A 467 20.59 6.43 -6.24
C LEU A 467 19.82 7.60 -6.85
N ARG A 468 20.55 8.56 -7.41
CA ARG A 468 19.97 9.63 -8.20
C ARG A 468 20.09 9.34 -9.67
N LEU A 469 18.96 9.47 -10.35
CA LEU A 469 18.81 9.32 -11.78
C LEU A 469 18.58 10.71 -12.37
N GLU A 470 19.22 10.99 -13.50
CA GLU A 470 19.07 12.26 -14.22
C GLU A 470 17.62 12.53 -14.65
N ARG A 471 16.85 11.45 -14.86
CA ARG A 471 15.45 11.48 -15.25
C ARG A 471 14.78 10.16 -14.93
N MET A 472 13.45 10.17 -14.96
CA MET A 472 12.67 8.93 -14.88
C MET A 472 12.98 8.02 -16.09
N PRO A 473 13.14 6.70 -15.89
CA PRO A 473 13.34 5.76 -17.00
C PRO A 473 12.18 5.81 -17.99
N ALA A 474 12.48 5.80 -19.30
CA ALA A 474 11.48 6.00 -20.36
C ALA A 474 10.34 4.95 -20.38
N ARG A 475 10.58 3.77 -19.80
CA ARG A 475 9.59 2.69 -19.70
C ARG A 475 8.60 2.88 -18.54
N LEU A 476 8.83 3.85 -17.68
CA LEU A 476 8.02 4.15 -16.52
C LEU A 476 7.29 5.48 -16.70
N ALA A 477 6.09 5.57 -16.12
CA ALA A 477 5.33 6.82 -16.14
C ALA A 477 6.09 7.91 -15.35
N PRO A 478 6.34 9.10 -15.94
CA PRO A 478 7.19 10.13 -15.37
C PRO A 478 6.58 10.86 -14.16
N ASP A 479 5.29 10.70 -13.93
CA ASP A 479 4.46 11.39 -12.92
C ASP A 479 4.08 10.48 -11.73
N ALA A 480 4.64 9.28 -11.68
CA ALA A 480 4.25 8.24 -10.73
C ALA A 480 5.43 7.65 -9.96
N VAL A 481 5.12 7.13 -8.76
CA VAL A 481 6.04 6.29 -7.99
C VAL A 481 5.93 4.85 -8.45
N HIS A 482 7.06 4.18 -8.65
CA HIS A 482 7.10 2.80 -9.14
C HIS A 482 7.86 1.90 -8.18
N LEU A 483 7.25 0.77 -7.84
CA LEU A 483 7.95 -0.35 -7.21
C LEU A 483 8.37 -1.34 -8.30
N VAL A 484 9.67 -1.48 -8.50
CA VAL A 484 10.25 -2.42 -9.47
C VAL A 484 10.90 -3.57 -8.71
N PRO A 485 10.28 -4.76 -8.67
CA PRO A 485 10.92 -5.94 -8.13
C PRO A 485 12.06 -6.40 -9.05
N GLY A 486 13.18 -6.79 -8.46
CA GLY A 486 14.36 -7.29 -9.13
C GLY A 486 14.70 -8.73 -8.72
N ALA A 487 15.75 -9.27 -9.35
CA ALA A 487 16.27 -10.60 -9.05
C ALA A 487 16.91 -10.65 -7.65
N GLY A 488 16.93 -11.85 -7.05
CA GLY A 488 17.64 -12.11 -5.80
C GLY A 488 17.06 -11.43 -4.56
N GLY A 489 15.87 -10.84 -4.64
CA GLY A 489 15.24 -10.09 -3.53
C GLY A 489 15.62 -8.61 -3.47
N LEU A 490 16.28 -8.08 -4.51
CA LEU A 490 16.45 -6.64 -4.73
C LEU A 490 15.12 -6.04 -5.18
N ALA A 491 14.79 -4.85 -4.73
CA ALA A 491 13.68 -4.04 -5.23
C ALA A 491 14.10 -2.57 -5.29
N ALA A 492 13.55 -1.84 -6.26
CA ALA A 492 13.76 -0.40 -6.39
C ALA A 492 12.42 0.34 -6.26
N PHE A 493 12.36 1.32 -5.38
CA PHE A 493 11.29 2.32 -5.36
C PHE A 493 11.78 3.56 -6.10
N LEU A 494 11.12 3.92 -7.19
CA LEU A 494 11.47 5.08 -8.02
C LEU A 494 10.47 6.20 -7.82
N GLU A 495 10.98 7.39 -7.57
CA GLU A 495 10.21 8.58 -7.24
C GLU A 495 10.63 9.74 -8.14
N PRO A 496 9.70 10.38 -8.87
CA PRO A 496 9.99 11.61 -9.59
C PRO A 496 10.20 12.77 -8.63
N THR A 497 10.96 13.76 -9.09
CA THR A 497 11.29 14.96 -8.32
C THR A 497 10.78 16.21 -9.04
N ALA A 498 10.61 17.31 -8.29
CA ALA A 498 10.18 18.60 -8.84
C ALA A 498 11.13 19.17 -9.89
N ARG A 499 12.35 18.64 -10.00
CA ARG A 499 13.43 19.12 -10.88
C ARG A 499 13.55 18.34 -12.19
N GLY A 500 12.67 17.37 -12.43
CA GLY A 500 12.74 16.49 -13.60
C GLY A 500 13.71 15.31 -13.45
N GLU A 501 14.43 15.24 -12.32
CA GLU A 501 15.24 14.09 -11.92
C GLU A 501 14.36 12.98 -11.31
N ALA A 502 14.92 11.80 -11.10
CA ALA A 502 14.28 10.74 -10.32
C ALA A 502 15.22 10.20 -9.23
N CYS A 503 14.63 9.72 -8.14
CA CYS A 503 15.32 9.05 -7.04
C CYS A 503 14.97 7.56 -7.07
N ALA A 504 15.96 6.68 -6.89
CA ALA A 504 15.77 5.24 -6.78
C ALA A 504 16.25 4.75 -5.40
N LEU A 505 15.31 4.44 -4.52
CA LEU A 505 15.58 3.75 -3.25
C LEU A 505 15.70 2.25 -3.52
N LEU A 506 16.93 1.75 -3.49
CA LEU A 506 17.24 0.33 -3.59
C LEU A 506 17.10 -0.33 -2.23
N SER A 507 16.40 -1.46 -2.18
CA SER A 507 16.20 -2.25 -0.98
C SER A 507 16.45 -3.73 -1.24
N TRP A 508 17.13 -4.40 -0.30
CA TRP A 508 17.30 -5.85 -0.33
C TRP A 508 17.33 -6.45 1.07
N ARG A 509 17.15 -7.77 1.18
CA ARG A 509 17.28 -8.52 2.43
C ARG A 509 18.45 -9.48 2.37
N GLY A 510 19.12 -9.67 3.51
CA GLY A 510 20.34 -10.48 3.60
C GLY A 510 21.59 -9.76 3.07
N ASP A 511 22.71 -10.47 3.06
CA ASP A 511 24.01 -9.93 2.67
C ASP A 511 24.33 -10.16 1.20
N THR A 512 23.63 -11.12 0.57
CA THR A 512 23.91 -11.62 -0.77
C THR A 512 22.64 -11.61 -1.63
N LEU A 513 22.77 -11.13 -2.86
CA LEU A 513 21.80 -11.24 -3.93
C LEU A 513 22.23 -12.31 -4.93
N THR A 514 21.30 -13.17 -5.35
CA THR A 514 21.52 -14.01 -6.53
C THR A 514 21.27 -13.17 -7.78
N THR A 515 22.31 -12.93 -8.57
CA THR A 515 22.24 -12.15 -9.81
C THR A 515 23.19 -12.74 -10.86
N THR A 516 23.09 -12.27 -12.10
CA THR A 516 24.08 -12.57 -13.12
C THR A 516 25.32 -11.72 -12.86
N LEU A 517 26.46 -12.38 -12.67
CA LEU A 517 27.75 -11.75 -12.44
C LEU A 517 28.26 -11.07 -13.72
N PRO A 518 29.26 -10.17 -13.63
CA PRO A 518 29.85 -9.49 -14.79
C PRO A 518 30.35 -10.42 -15.91
N ASP A 519 30.64 -11.68 -15.60
CA ASP A 519 31.08 -12.72 -16.55
C ASP A 519 29.91 -13.49 -17.20
N GLY A 520 28.66 -13.11 -16.92
CA GLY A 520 27.47 -13.77 -17.44
C GLY A 520 27.04 -15.03 -16.68
N SER A 521 27.81 -15.47 -15.68
CA SER A 521 27.45 -16.60 -14.83
C SER A 521 26.38 -16.22 -13.81
N LYS A 522 25.54 -17.18 -13.39
CA LYS A 522 24.69 -16.98 -12.22
C LYS A 522 25.56 -17.09 -10.97
N GLY A 523 25.53 -16.06 -10.13
CA GLY A 523 26.34 -16.05 -8.94
C GLY A 523 25.76 -15.25 -7.79
N SER A 524 26.58 -15.16 -6.76
CA SER A 524 26.31 -14.55 -5.48
C SER A 524 27.01 -13.19 -5.46
N TRP A 525 26.24 -12.11 -5.41
CA TRP A 525 26.76 -10.75 -5.33
C TRP A 525 26.45 -10.16 -3.96
N GLN A 526 27.44 -9.57 -3.30
CA GLN A 526 27.27 -8.88 -2.02
C GLN A 526 27.25 -7.37 -2.24
N PRO A 527 26.08 -6.72 -2.24
CA PRO A 527 25.98 -5.30 -2.60
C PRO A 527 26.62 -4.38 -1.55
N ALA A 528 26.67 -4.84 -0.29
CA ALA A 528 27.21 -4.08 0.82
C ALA A 528 28.74 -3.90 0.76
N SER A 529 29.45 -4.87 0.19
CA SER A 529 30.91 -4.91 0.08
C SER A 529 31.41 -4.53 -1.32
N ALA A 530 30.53 -4.06 -2.20
CA ALA A 530 30.90 -3.66 -3.55
C ALA A 530 31.83 -2.43 -3.53
N THR A 531 33.05 -2.60 -4.06
CA THR A 531 34.07 -1.55 -4.21
C THR A 531 34.31 -1.17 -5.67
N ASP A 532 34.00 -2.07 -6.61
CA ASP A 532 34.13 -1.85 -8.05
C ASP A 532 32.83 -1.26 -8.61
N ALA A 533 32.89 0.00 -9.04
CA ALA A 533 31.77 0.75 -9.62
C ALA A 533 31.24 0.11 -10.91
N ASP A 534 32.14 -0.41 -11.76
CA ASP A 534 31.80 -1.03 -13.03
C ASP A 534 31.11 -2.37 -12.84
N ALA A 535 31.59 -3.18 -11.88
CA ALA A 535 30.90 -4.41 -11.50
C ALA A 535 29.53 -4.13 -10.86
N ALA A 536 29.44 -3.12 -9.99
CA ALA A 536 28.19 -2.75 -9.32
C ALA A 536 27.10 -2.31 -10.30
N ARG A 537 27.40 -1.40 -11.25
CA ARG A 537 26.39 -0.95 -12.24
C ARG A 537 25.88 -2.08 -13.13
N ARG A 538 26.76 -3.02 -13.52
CA ARG A 538 26.37 -4.20 -14.31
C ARG A 538 25.49 -5.16 -13.52
N ALA A 539 25.84 -5.42 -12.26
CA ALA A 539 25.05 -6.26 -11.37
C ALA A 539 23.65 -5.66 -11.09
N LEU A 540 23.57 -4.34 -10.89
CA LEU A 540 22.30 -3.62 -10.73
C LEU A 540 21.44 -3.71 -12.00
N ALA A 541 22.03 -3.44 -13.17
CA ALA A 541 21.32 -3.51 -14.45
C ALA A 541 20.81 -4.92 -14.75
N SER A 542 21.59 -5.95 -14.41
CA SER A 542 21.15 -7.35 -14.53
C SER A 542 20.07 -7.72 -13.52
N ALA A 543 20.16 -7.23 -12.29
CA ALA A 543 19.17 -7.52 -11.25
C ALA A 543 17.84 -6.77 -11.47
N LEU A 544 17.89 -5.62 -12.14
CA LEU A 544 16.73 -4.77 -12.46
C LEU A 544 16.67 -4.47 -13.97
N PRO A 545 16.29 -5.44 -14.82
CA PRO A 545 16.34 -5.28 -16.28
C PRO A 545 15.45 -4.14 -16.82
N LEU A 546 14.34 -3.84 -16.13
CA LEU A 546 13.47 -2.71 -16.49
C LEU A 546 14.16 -1.35 -16.32
N LEU A 547 15.19 -1.28 -15.48
CA LEU A 547 15.95 -0.08 -15.14
C LEU A 547 17.36 -0.10 -15.71
N ALA A 548 17.72 -1.11 -16.51
CA ALA A 548 19.08 -1.33 -16.98
C ALA A 548 19.67 -0.09 -17.66
N ASP A 549 18.89 0.57 -18.52
CA ASP A 549 19.32 1.77 -19.24
C ASP A 549 19.63 2.95 -18.31
N ALA A 550 18.92 3.04 -17.18
CA ALA A 550 19.12 4.11 -16.19
C ALA A 550 20.20 3.77 -15.14
N LEU A 551 20.40 2.48 -14.84
CA LEU A 551 21.34 2.03 -13.80
C LEU A 551 22.72 1.66 -14.34
N ASN A 552 22.85 1.33 -15.62
CA ASN A 552 24.11 0.89 -16.22
C ASN A 552 25.01 2.06 -16.67
N THR A 553 25.15 3.08 -15.83
CA THR A 553 26.00 4.25 -16.10
C THR A 553 27.15 4.32 -15.10
N THR A 554 28.27 4.92 -15.51
CA THR A 554 29.44 5.09 -14.63
C THR A 554 29.09 5.87 -13.37
N ALA A 555 28.31 6.96 -13.50
CA ALA A 555 27.86 7.77 -12.39
C ALA A 555 27.05 6.98 -11.35
N ILE A 556 26.22 6.02 -11.79
CA ILE A 556 25.47 5.17 -10.87
C ILE A 556 26.36 4.18 -10.13
N GLY A 557 27.32 3.57 -10.84
CA GLY A 557 28.32 2.70 -10.23
C GLY A 557 29.10 3.42 -9.12
N GLU A 558 29.58 4.63 -9.41
CA GLU A 558 30.31 5.48 -8.47
C GLU A 558 29.44 5.89 -7.27
N GLN A 559 28.20 6.37 -7.51
CA GLN A 559 27.25 6.68 -6.45
C GLN A 559 27.00 5.47 -5.53
N PHE A 560 26.85 4.28 -6.12
CA PHE A 560 26.55 3.07 -5.37
C PHE A 560 27.70 2.69 -4.44
N VAL A 561 28.94 2.66 -4.92
CA VAL A 561 30.11 2.26 -4.12
C VAL A 561 30.52 3.32 -3.10
N ALA A 562 30.32 4.61 -3.40
CA ALA A 562 30.61 5.69 -2.47
C ALA A 562 29.67 5.72 -1.25
N GLN A 563 28.47 5.15 -1.38
CA GLN A 563 27.48 5.14 -0.30
C GLN A 563 27.64 3.95 0.65
N ARG A 564 27.58 4.23 1.96
CA ARG A 564 27.38 3.22 3.00
C ARG A 564 25.95 2.69 2.96
N VAL A 565 25.80 1.39 3.23
CA VAL A 565 24.48 0.76 3.40
C VAL A 565 23.76 1.37 4.59
N SER A 566 22.49 1.71 4.41
CA SER A 566 21.62 2.16 5.49
C SER A 566 20.73 1.02 5.99
N LYS A 567 20.50 0.99 7.30
CA LYS A 567 19.56 0.08 7.95
C LYS A 567 18.44 0.91 8.55
N ALA A 568 17.20 0.53 8.27
CA ALA A 568 16.05 1.14 8.92
C ALA A 568 15.93 0.62 10.35
N ALA A 569 15.48 1.48 11.26
CA ALA A 569 15.19 1.11 12.64
C ALA A 569 13.77 1.54 12.99
N THR A 570 13.17 0.81 13.92
CA THR A 570 11.91 1.16 14.54
C THR A 570 12.16 1.72 15.93
N VAL A 571 11.28 2.59 16.38
CA VAL A 571 11.29 3.15 17.74
C VAL A 571 9.87 3.08 18.29
N ARG A 572 9.73 2.62 19.53
CA ARG A 572 8.46 2.62 20.27
C ARG A 572 8.70 3.07 21.71
N CYS A 573 8.15 4.21 22.07
CA CYS A 573 8.15 4.70 23.45
C CYS A 573 6.79 4.45 24.12
N ASN A 574 6.82 4.09 25.41
CA ASN A 574 5.61 3.87 26.22
C ASN A 574 5.00 5.16 26.81
N SER A 575 5.72 6.27 26.75
CA SER A 575 5.23 7.61 27.05
C SER A 575 5.90 8.60 26.11
N TYR A 576 5.21 9.69 25.73
CA TYR A 576 5.81 10.75 24.92
C TYR A 576 6.14 11.98 25.76
N SER A 577 6.00 11.92 27.08
CA SER A 577 6.28 13.03 27.98
C SER A 577 6.90 12.57 29.28
N LEU A 578 7.80 13.39 29.82
CA LEU A 578 8.36 13.25 31.16
C LEU A 578 8.67 14.65 31.70
N GLY A 579 8.20 14.94 32.92
CA GLY A 579 8.34 16.27 33.52
C GLY A 579 7.78 17.37 32.62
N ARG A 580 8.66 18.30 32.21
CA ARG A 580 8.41 19.44 31.31
C ARG A 580 8.84 19.18 29.86
N ALA A 581 9.27 17.97 29.52
CA ALA A 581 9.76 17.61 28.20
C ALA A 581 8.80 16.65 27.48
N ALA A 582 8.76 16.76 26.14
CA ALA A 582 7.96 15.92 25.27
C ALA A 582 8.77 15.39 24.07
N LEU A 583 8.34 14.26 23.53
CA LEU A 583 8.84 13.61 22.32
C LEU A 583 7.77 13.68 21.22
N LEU A 584 8.19 13.87 19.98
CA LEU A 584 7.32 13.81 18.80
C LEU A 584 8.05 13.25 17.58
N GLY A 585 7.31 12.70 16.61
CA GLY A 585 7.87 12.08 15.40
C GLY A 585 8.85 10.94 15.71
N ASP A 586 9.92 10.81 14.92
CA ASP A 586 10.94 9.75 15.08
C ASP A 586 11.65 9.73 16.45
N ALA A 587 11.53 10.82 17.23
CA ALA A 587 11.99 10.82 18.61
C ALA A 587 11.11 9.94 19.52
N ALA A 588 9.82 9.79 19.21
CA ALA A 588 8.81 9.07 19.97
C ALA A 588 8.42 7.72 19.32
N HIS A 589 8.20 7.72 18.01
CA HIS A 589 7.80 6.55 17.23
C HIS A 589 8.40 6.60 15.83
N SER A 590 8.98 5.48 15.38
CA SER A 590 9.53 5.37 14.03
C SER A 590 9.21 4.00 13.46
N THR A 591 8.80 3.95 12.19
CA THR A 591 8.29 2.74 11.52
C THR A 591 9.22 2.16 10.45
N GLY A 592 10.43 2.72 10.31
CA GLY A 592 11.43 2.22 9.35
C GLY A 592 11.10 2.46 7.86
N GLY A 593 10.10 3.31 7.56
CA GLY A 593 9.84 3.85 6.22
C GLY A 593 8.90 3.04 5.32
N ALA A 594 8.56 1.80 5.67
CA ALA A 594 7.82 0.89 4.80
C ALA A 594 6.41 1.38 4.41
N SER A 595 5.74 2.15 5.27
CA SER A 595 4.37 2.65 5.05
C SER A 595 4.32 4.07 4.47
N GLY A 596 5.44 4.79 4.37
CA GLY A 596 5.49 6.20 3.97
C GLY A 596 4.84 7.18 4.96
N GLN A 597 4.46 6.73 6.16
CA GLN A 597 3.69 7.54 7.11
C GLN A 597 4.53 8.28 8.16
N GLY A 598 5.84 8.02 8.28
CA GLY A 598 6.65 8.59 9.38
C GLY A 598 6.64 10.12 9.42
N CYS A 599 6.87 10.80 8.29
CA CYS A 599 6.80 12.26 8.23
C CYS A 599 5.36 12.77 8.45
N ASN A 600 4.37 12.10 7.86
CA ASN A 600 2.95 12.46 7.99
C ASN A 600 2.47 12.41 9.45
N SER A 601 2.80 11.34 10.18
CA SER A 601 2.44 11.21 11.60
C SER A 601 3.22 12.17 12.49
N ALA A 602 4.50 12.42 12.20
CA ALA A 602 5.30 13.41 12.93
C ALA A 602 4.75 14.84 12.79
N LEU A 603 4.24 15.21 11.61
CA LEU A 603 3.57 16.50 11.42
C LEU A 603 2.25 16.57 12.20
N GLN A 604 1.49 15.47 12.27
CA GLN A 604 0.29 15.41 13.11
C GLN A 604 0.60 15.52 14.60
N ASP A 605 1.70 14.93 15.07
CA ASP A 605 2.13 15.09 16.47
C ASP A 605 2.42 16.55 16.81
N ALA A 606 3.04 17.30 15.89
CA ALA A 606 3.33 18.72 16.09
C ALA A 606 2.04 19.53 16.28
N ILE A 607 1.02 19.27 15.47
CA ILE A 607 -0.30 19.90 15.61
C ILE A 607 -0.95 19.49 16.93
N SER A 608 -1.04 18.19 17.21
CA SER A 608 -1.62 17.68 18.45
C SER A 608 -0.95 18.25 19.69
N LEU A 609 0.38 18.32 19.75
CA LEU A 609 1.11 18.90 20.87
C LEU A 609 0.76 20.38 21.07
N SER A 610 0.72 21.17 19.99
CA SER A 610 0.35 22.59 20.07
C SER A 610 -1.10 22.80 20.51
N ASP A 611 -2.01 21.93 20.08
CA ASP A 611 -3.43 21.99 20.40
C ASP A 611 -3.68 21.55 21.85
N VAL A 612 -2.97 20.52 22.33
CA VAL A 612 -3.03 20.13 23.75
C VAL A 612 -2.51 21.28 24.62
N LEU A 613 -1.34 21.86 24.31
CA LEU A 613 -0.80 22.98 25.08
C LEU A 613 -1.78 24.16 25.14
N SER A 614 -2.42 24.48 24.01
CA SER A 614 -3.42 25.54 23.94
C SER A 614 -4.71 25.21 24.71
N ARG A 615 -5.19 23.96 24.65
CA ARG A 615 -6.38 23.49 25.39
C ARG A 615 -6.22 23.56 26.92
N PHE A 616 -4.98 23.50 27.41
CA PHE A 616 -4.64 23.60 28.82
C PHE A 616 -4.04 24.97 29.18
N ASP A 617 -4.24 26.00 28.35
CA ASP A 617 -3.78 27.38 28.58
C ASP A 617 -2.28 27.49 28.96
N GLY A 618 -1.46 26.61 28.36
CA GLY A 618 -0.02 26.55 28.64
C GLY A 618 0.38 25.86 29.94
N ASP A 619 -0.54 25.22 30.68
CA ASP A 619 -0.21 24.34 31.80
C ASP A 619 0.49 23.07 31.30
N VAL A 620 1.81 23.13 31.23
CA VAL A 620 2.68 22.03 30.80
C VAL A 620 2.46 20.77 31.62
N ALA A 621 2.21 20.88 32.93
CA ALA A 621 2.10 19.74 33.82
C ALA A 621 0.83 18.91 33.55
N ALA A 622 -0.26 19.58 33.16
CA ALA A 622 -1.50 18.94 32.73
C ALA A 622 -1.47 18.54 31.24
N ALA A 623 -0.90 19.40 30.39
CA ALA A 623 -0.89 19.24 28.93
C ALA A 623 -0.06 18.02 28.48
N LEU A 624 1.17 17.86 28.95
CA LEU A 624 2.05 16.83 28.40
C LEU A 624 1.58 15.39 28.65
N PRO A 625 1.06 15.03 29.84
CA PRO A 625 0.41 13.74 30.04
C PRO A 625 -0.81 13.53 29.14
N ALA A 626 -1.63 14.56 28.91
CA ALA A 626 -2.76 14.48 27.99
C ALA A 626 -2.31 14.21 26.54
N TYR A 627 -1.25 14.89 26.09
CA TYR A 627 -0.63 14.65 24.79
C TYR A 627 -0.14 13.20 24.65
N SER A 628 0.53 12.67 25.68
CA SER A 628 0.94 11.25 25.69
C SER A 628 -0.25 10.30 25.59
N ARG A 629 -1.35 10.56 26.30
CA ARG A 629 -2.57 9.73 26.23
C ARG A 629 -3.21 9.75 24.84
N GLU A 630 -3.11 10.88 24.12
CA GLU A 630 -3.61 11.00 22.75
C GLU A 630 -2.69 10.34 21.71
N ARG A 631 -1.36 10.43 21.86
CA ARG A 631 -0.41 10.09 20.79
C ARG A 631 0.35 8.79 20.95
N VAL A 632 0.55 8.27 22.16
CA VAL A 632 1.17 6.95 22.37
C VAL A 632 0.37 5.82 21.70
N PRO A 633 -0.98 5.77 21.79
CA PRO A 633 -1.76 4.76 21.09
C PRO A 633 -1.59 4.85 19.57
N GLU A 634 -1.53 6.07 19.04
CA GLU A 634 -1.43 6.35 17.60
C GLU A 634 -0.09 5.89 17.02
N GLY A 635 1.04 6.22 17.67
CA GLY A 635 2.36 5.76 17.24
C GLY A 635 2.55 4.25 17.42
N THR A 636 1.98 3.66 18.48
CA THR A 636 1.98 2.20 18.68
C THR A 636 1.21 1.50 17.57
N ALA A 637 -0.01 1.96 17.29
CA ALA A 637 -0.83 1.41 16.22
C ALA A 637 -0.17 1.57 14.85
N LEU A 638 0.44 2.71 14.57
CA LEU A 638 1.13 2.95 13.31
C LEU A 638 2.29 1.97 13.09
N LEU A 639 3.05 1.63 14.15
CA LEU A 639 4.12 0.65 14.07
C LEU A 639 3.58 -0.76 13.79
N ASP A 640 2.53 -1.19 14.50
CA ASP A 640 1.84 -2.46 14.25
C ASP A 640 1.37 -2.54 12.79
N LEU A 641 0.64 -1.52 12.33
CA LEU A 641 0.08 -1.45 10.97
C LEU A 641 1.19 -1.42 9.90
N SER A 642 2.37 -0.88 10.21
CA SER A 642 3.50 -0.84 9.27
C SER A 642 4.30 -2.14 9.22
N THR A 643 4.31 -2.91 10.30
CA THR A 643 5.12 -4.15 10.42
C THR A 643 4.31 -5.42 10.20
N GLY A 644 2.97 -5.33 10.24
CA GLY A 644 2.06 -6.47 10.08
C GLY A 644 1.96 -7.31 11.36
N PRO A 645 1.29 -8.48 11.30
CA PRO A 645 1.33 -9.44 12.41
C PRO A 645 2.79 -9.90 12.59
N GLY A 646 3.38 -9.59 13.75
CA GLY A 646 4.81 -9.76 14.04
C GLY A 646 5.38 -11.15 13.69
N ALA A 647 6.71 -11.26 13.64
CA ALA A 647 7.40 -12.47 13.18
C ALA A 647 6.95 -13.74 13.93
N ASP A 648 6.67 -13.62 15.23
CA ASP A 648 6.25 -14.73 16.10
C ASP A 648 4.74 -15.03 16.06
N ALA A 649 3.98 -14.29 15.25
CA ALA A 649 2.55 -14.55 15.08
C ALA A 649 2.32 -15.96 14.50
N PRO A 650 1.31 -16.70 14.99
CA PRO A 650 1.03 -18.05 14.53
C PRO A 650 0.66 -18.03 13.04
N PRO A 651 0.94 -19.13 12.29
CA PRO A 651 0.63 -19.22 10.86
C PRO A 651 -0.84 -18.90 10.53
N THR A 652 -1.76 -19.28 11.42
CA THR A 652 -3.20 -18.97 11.29
C THR A 652 -3.46 -17.47 11.24
N ARG A 653 -2.77 -16.67 12.07
CA ARG A 653 -2.93 -15.21 12.08
C ARG A 653 -2.33 -14.56 10.83
N LYS A 654 -1.16 -15.03 10.39
CA LYS A 654 -0.56 -14.58 9.12
C LYS A 654 -1.46 -14.88 7.93
N LEU A 655 -2.11 -16.05 7.92
CA LEU A 655 -3.10 -16.43 6.92
C LEU A 655 -4.35 -15.53 6.98
N LEU A 656 -4.88 -15.25 8.18
CA LEU A 656 -6.02 -14.34 8.36
C LEU A 656 -5.69 -12.92 7.89
N TYR A 657 -4.49 -12.41 8.18
CA TYR A 657 -4.04 -11.12 7.70
C TYR A 657 -3.97 -11.07 6.16
N ALA A 658 -3.38 -12.10 5.53
CA ALA A 658 -3.32 -12.21 4.08
C ALA A 658 -4.72 -12.30 3.45
N ALA A 659 -5.60 -13.14 4.01
CA ALA A 659 -6.98 -13.30 3.57
C ALA A 659 -7.77 -11.99 3.73
N SER A 660 -7.66 -11.30 4.86
CA SER A 660 -8.32 -10.01 5.07
C SER A 660 -7.82 -8.96 4.09
N SER A 661 -6.50 -8.91 3.84
CA SER A 661 -5.93 -7.96 2.87
C SER A 661 -6.46 -8.22 1.45
N ALA A 662 -6.59 -9.49 1.06
CA ALA A 662 -7.18 -9.86 -0.21
C ALA A 662 -8.67 -9.49 -0.29
N LEU A 663 -9.43 -9.73 0.78
CA LEU A 663 -10.85 -9.35 0.85
C LEU A 663 -11.03 -7.83 0.82
N ASP A 664 -10.22 -7.06 1.54
CA ASP A 664 -10.24 -5.59 1.51
C ASP A 664 -9.98 -5.09 0.07
N PHE A 665 -9.00 -5.68 -0.63
CA PHE A 665 -8.72 -5.35 -2.03
C PHE A 665 -9.88 -5.71 -2.97
N LEU A 666 -10.49 -6.89 -2.81
CA LEU A 666 -11.55 -7.37 -3.70
C LEU A 666 -12.91 -6.70 -3.45
N LEU A 667 -13.22 -6.39 -2.19
CA LEU A 667 -14.57 -5.96 -1.77
C LEU A 667 -14.68 -4.47 -1.49
N SER A 668 -13.57 -3.74 -1.33
CA SER A 668 -13.61 -2.28 -1.13
C SER A 668 -14.17 -1.49 -2.31
N PRO A 669 -13.96 -1.84 -3.60
CA PRO A 669 -14.59 -1.12 -4.70
C PRO A 669 -16.12 -1.26 -4.72
N LEU A 670 -16.65 -2.28 -4.04
CA LEU A 670 -18.08 -2.53 -3.88
C LEU A 670 -18.67 -1.88 -2.62
N GLY A 671 -17.84 -1.17 -1.83
CA GLY A 671 -18.26 -0.55 -0.57
C GLY A 671 -18.59 -1.53 0.57
N LEU A 672 -18.25 -2.81 0.42
CA LEU A 672 -18.57 -3.86 1.41
C LEU A 672 -17.49 -4.00 2.51
N ARG A 673 -16.33 -3.39 2.32
CA ARG A 673 -15.20 -3.39 3.25
C ARG A 673 -14.41 -2.08 3.19
N ASP A 674 -13.60 -1.86 4.21
CA ASP A 674 -12.62 -0.77 4.21
C ASP A 674 -11.62 -0.95 3.04
N PRO A 675 -11.12 0.16 2.46
CA PRO A 675 -10.02 0.12 1.50
C PRO A 675 -8.79 -0.66 2.00
N PRO A 676 -7.93 -1.12 1.08
CA PRO A 676 -6.66 -1.75 1.45
C PRO A 676 -5.91 -0.91 2.47
N LEU A 677 -5.27 -1.57 3.46
CA LEU A 677 -4.59 -0.88 4.57
C LEU A 677 -3.71 0.28 4.10
N GLN A 678 -2.88 0.06 3.09
CA GLN A 678 -1.99 1.10 2.58
C GLN A 678 -2.75 2.31 2.02
N THR A 679 -3.92 2.10 1.40
CA THR A 679 -4.79 3.19 0.93
C THR A 679 -5.39 3.94 2.12
N LEU A 680 -5.93 3.23 3.11
CA LEU A 680 -6.47 3.87 4.33
C LEU A 680 -5.43 4.73 5.06
N LEU A 681 -4.18 4.26 5.13
CA LEU A 681 -3.11 5.01 5.80
C LEU A 681 -2.83 6.35 5.09
N THR A 682 -2.91 6.39 3.76
CA THR A 682 -2.56 7.57 2.95
C THR A 682 -3.73 8.51 2.66
N THR A 683 -4.95 7.97 2.49
CA THR A 683 -6.13 8.72 2.02
C THR A 683 -7.18 8.98 3.09
N SER A 684 -7.02 8.46 4.31
CA SER A 684 -7.95 8.71 5.41
C SER A 684 -7.32 9.60 6.49
N LEU A 685 -8.18 10.28 7.26
CA LEU A 685 -7.82 10.91 8.54
C LEU A 685 -8.19 10.06 9.76
N THR A 686 -8.85 8.91 9.59
CA THR A 686 -9.20 7.98 10.68
C THR A 686 -7.99 7.70 11.59
N PRO A 687 -8.11 7.77 12.92
CA PRO A 687 -7.01 7.50 13.84
C PRO A 687 -6.37 6.13 13.60
N PHE A 688 -5.03 6.04 13.73
CA PHE A 688 -4.32 4.78 13.54
C PHE A 688 -4.74 3.73 14.56
N ALA A 689 -4.98 4.12 15.81
CA ALA A 689 -5.46 3.23 16.86
C ALA A 689 -6.82 2.63 16.51
N GLU A 690 -7.71 3.41 15.89
CA GLU A 690 -9.01 2.92 15.43
C GLU A 690 -8.87 1.91 14.29
N ILE A 691 -8.05 2.23 13.27
CA ILE A 691 -7.74 1.31 12.17
C ILE A 691 -7.17 -0.01 12.71
N ARG A 692 -6.30 0.06 13.72
CA ARG A 692 -5.67 -1.09 14.35
C ARG A 692 -6.65 -1.92 15.18
N ARG A 693 -7.57 -1.29 15.91
CA ARG A 693 -8.63 -1.96 16.69
C ARG A 693 -9.62 -2.69 15.79
N ARG A 694 -10.05 -2.07 14.68
CA ARG A 694 -10.94 -2.72 13.70
C ARG A 694 -10.33 -3.98 13.07
N ARG A 695 -9.00 -4.15 13.15
CA ARG A 695 -8.24 -5.27 12.59
C ARG A 695 -7.70 -6.24 13.65
N GLU A 696 -8.30 -6.26 14.84
CA GLU A 696 -7.86 -7.11 15.95
C GLU A 696 -7.77 -8.60 15.58
N ALA A 697 -8.69 -9.13 14.76
CA ALA A 697 -8.63 -10.53 14.32
C ALA A 697 -7.34 -10.88 13.54
N ALA A 698 -6.81 -9.92 12.77
CA ALA A 698 -5.62 -10.10 11.94
C ALA A 698 -4.32 -9.79 12.68
N PHE A 699 -4.34 -8.90 13.67
CA PHE A 699 -3.13 -8.44 14.37
C PHE A 699 -3.03 -8.93 15.82
N GLY A 700 -4.10 -9.43 16.40
CA GLY A 700 -4.22 -9.72 17.83
C GLY A 700 -4.69 -8.51 18.65
N PRO A 701 -4.90 -8.71 19.97
CA PRO A 701 -5.42 -7.69 20.87
C PRO A 701 -4.57 -6.42 20.84
N PHE A 702 -5.22 -5.27 21.02
CA PHE A 702 -4.58 -3.97 21.10
C PHE A 702 -4.97 -3.31 22.44
N PRO A 703 -4.04 -2.67 23.16
CA PRO A 703 -4.35 -2.13 24.48
C PRO A 703 -5.51 -1.13 24.47
N SER A 704 -6.32 -1.20 25.52
CA SER A 704 -7.39 -0.26 25.81
C SER A 704 -6.86 1.12 26.19
N SER A 705 -7.71 2.13 26.11
CA SER A 705 -7.35 3.50 26.52
C SER A 705 -6.95 3.56 28.01
N ALA A 706 -7.57 2.74 28.87
CA ALA A 706 -7.24 2.65 30.29
C ALA A 706 -5.85 2.03 30.53
N GLU A 707 -5.48 0.99 29.76
CA GLU A 707 -4.15 0.38 29.86
C GLU A 707 -3.05 1.34 29.41
N PHE A 708 -3.25 2.07 28.31
CA PHE A 708 -2.32 3.13 27.90
C PHE A 708 -2.24 4.24 28.95
N ALA A 709 -3.37 4.68 29.51
CA ALA A 709 -3.37 5.70 30.55
C ALA A 709 -2.60 5.26 31.80
N ALA A 710 -2.82 4.02 32.27
CA ALA A 710 -2.10 3.46 33.41
C ALA A 710 -0.58 3.38 33.15
N GLN A 711 -0.17 2.96 31.95
CA GLN A 711 1.23 2.93 31.56
C GLN A 711 1.89 4.32 31.54
N ILE A 712 1.18 5.31 30.99
CA ILE A 712 1.66 6.71 30.93
C ILE A 712 1.74 7.30 32.35
N GLU A 713 0.75 7.00 33.18
CA GLU A 713 0.72 7.39 34.58
C GLU A 713 1.84 6.74 35.38
N GLU A 714 2.23 5.50 35.09
CA GLU A 714 3.38 4.87 35.74
C GLU A 714 4.68 5.63 35.44
N VAL A 715 4.89 6.07 34.19
CA VAL A 715 6.04 6.92 33.83
C VAL A 715 5.97 8.28 34.52
N ALA A 716 4.76 8.85 34.65
CA ALA A 716 4.54 10.11 35.34
C ALA A 716 4.64 10.00 36.88
N CYS A 717 4.32 8.84 37.48
CA CYS A 717 4.28 8.59 38.92
C CYS A 717 5.53 7.87 39.45
N GLY A 718 6.37 7.31 38.56
CA GLY A 718 7.73 6.87 38.85
C GLY A 718 8.59 7.97 39.52
N ARG A 719 8.10 9.22 39.48
CA ARG A 719 8.41 10.35 40.37
C ARG A 719 8.67 10.00 41.84
N VAL A 720 7.98 9.01 42.42
CA VAL A 720 7.89 8.87 43.89
C VAL A 720 8.88 7.87 44.49
N ARG A 721 9.49 6.96 43.71
CA ARG A 721 10.30 5.86 44.30
C ARG A 721 11.81 6.07 44.31
N ILE A 722 12.33 7.15 43.73
CA ILE A 722 13.77 7.46 43.74
C ILE A 722 13.99 8.65 44.68
N GLY A 723 13.69 8.45 45.96
CA GLY A 723 13.71 9.50 46.96
C GLY A 723 13.13 9.05 48.30
N SER A 724 13.55 7.88 48.78
CA SER A 724 13.43 7.47 50.18
C SER A 724 14.77 6.95 50.67
#